data_AF-A0A380S2U8-F1
#
_entry.id   AF-A0A380S2U8-F1
#
_cell.length_a   1.000
_cell.length_b   1.000
_cell.length_c   1.000
_cell.angle_alpha   90.00
_cell.angle_beta   90.00
_cell.angle_gamma   90.00
#
_symmetry.space_group_name_H-M   'P 1'
#
loop_
_entity.id
_entity.type
_entity.pdbx_description
1 polymer ?
#
loop_
_entity_poly.entity_id
_entity_poly.type
_entity_poly.pdbx_seq_one_letter_code
_entity_poly.pdbx_strand_id
1 'polypeptide(L)'
;MCEISIVIPVYNKQKYIAKTLDSVLGQTFRDFEVILIDDGSTDGSGIICDNMAVSDARIRVFHTQNRGVSAARNLGIREAAGKYVSFIDADDRIDESFLEKLRNSLIENDSGLAVCGYEEIRDGRKSLHIHKDFLTGDIVYEALRQDLLCILWNKLYVREKIRHFFDESISTCEDSIFCIQYYLDNNPRISFVDEPLYHYIVREGGLTGGVQKGAFDGIRRLLRVNLELSGKITDEQLRLLAVHHIYKVYFYGIYTYIFENLVEGPISRENLSLVSQIIHDEEYRKIIRFILKYPLKDKNAEKNGKGEFFLILFSLLKWKRAALMVSKGKKHILRAAKEPLVSIVIPVYNAEKHLEETLQSVFGQSYENLEIICVDDGSSDNSLEILQSAKSKDPRVILLSQENQGAGMARNLGMDTAAGEYILFFDADDILRKKAVKILVKTAVKKDTDIVFFGYEKFAGEKRIHTDFSAKILKVPMNKVISPADIADRLFQADHGMPWNKFYKTEFLRGTDVRFQALKNTNDEYFSRLTSVEAGRILFLNRIFVDYRVGNKSSLQGNSGKNILDCTYALRAILDELKNRGFYETYSDTFKWLAGYVIMLRLMALKGSPEFDVLAREVYHNLLDVLELDERYLEERYHGAFRALRSGNIAKAESEFMAI
;
A
#
# COMPACT_ATOMS: atom_id res chain seq x y z
N MET A 1 -43.79 -30.15 -12.66
CA MET A 1 -42.89 -29.00 -12.93
C MET A 1 -43.51 -27.86 -12.16
N CYS A 2 -42.80 -27.27 -11.21
CA CYS A 2 -43.35 -26.18 -10.39
C CYS A 2 -43.55 -24.90 -11.22
N GLU A 3 -44.38 -23.97 -10.76
CA GLU A 3 -44.60 -22.70 -11.46
C GLU A 3 -43.54 -21.65 -11.09
N ILE A 4 -43.10 -21.61 -9.83
CA ILE A 4 -42.09 -20.65 -9.33
C ILE A 4 -40.88 -21.38 -8.72
N SER A 5 -39.67 -20.95 -9.05
CA SER A 5 -38.45 -21.31 -8.33
C SER A 5 -37.97 -20.14 -7.47
N ILE A 6 -37.77 -20.40 -6.19
CA ILE A 6 -37.23 -19.41 -5.24
C ILE A 6 -35.76 -19.72 -5.02
N VAL A 7 -34.88 -18.79 -5.36
CA VAL A 7 -33.42 -18.94 -5.20
C VAL A 7 -32.97 -18.18 -3.95
N ILE A 8 -32.36 -18.90 -3.00
CA ILE A 8 -31.87 -18.32 -1.74
C ILE A 8 -30.39 -18.68 -1.57
N PRO A 9 -29.46 -17.72 -1.76
CA PRO A 9 -28.06 -17.92 -1.42
C PRO A 9 -27.87 -17.86 0.10
N VAL A 10 -27.14 -18.82 0.65
CA VAL A 10 -26.92 -18.97 2.10
C VAL A 10 -25.41 -18.98 2.37
N TYR A 11 -24.95 -18.06 3.23
CA TYR A 11 -23.60 -18.08 3.77
C TYR A 11 -23.61 -17.49 5.19
N ASN A 12 -23.35 -18.33 6.18
CA ASN A 12 -23.28 -17.93 7.60
C ASN A 12 -24.52 -17.19 8.12
N LYS A 13 -25.71 -17.77 7.91
CA LYS A 13 -27.03 -17.23 8.28
C LYS A 13 -27.76 -18.09 9.31
N GLN A 14 -27.05 -18.85 10.15
CA GLN A 14 -27.65 -19.81 11.09
C GLN A 14 -28.74 -19.19 11.98
N LYS A 15 -28.57 -17.91 12.36
CA LYS A 15 -29.53 -17.19 13.21
C LYS A 15 -30.84 -16.80 12.52
N TYR A 16 -30.87 -16.78 11.19
CA TYR A 16 -31.92 -16.12 10.42
C TYR A 16 -32.62 -17.06 9.44
N ILE A 17 -31.89 -17.96 8.79
CA ILE A 17 -32.39 -18.77 7.67
C ILE A 17 -33.66 -19.55 8.00
N ALA A 18 -33.80 -20.09 9.22
CA ALA A 18 -35.02 -20.78 9.64
C ALA A 18 -36.27 -19.88 9.55
N LYS A 19 -36.16 -18.62 10.00
CA LYS A 19 -37.27 -17.65 9.96
C LYS A 19 -37.59 -17.20 8.54
N THR A 20 -36.59 -17.12 7.67
CA THR A 20 -36.79 -16.84 6.24
C THR A 20 -37.56 -18.00 5.60
N LEU A 21 -37.13 -19.23 5.85
CA LEU A 21 -37.80 -20.44 5.35
C LEU A 21 -39.23 -20.57 5.87
N ASP A 22 -39.49 -20.28 7.15
CA ASP A 22 -40.86 -20.26 7.69
C ASP A 22 -41.78 -19.34 6.88
N SER A 23 -41.30 -18.15 6.50
CA SER A 23 -42.09 -17.19 5.68
C SER A 23 -42.29 -17.65 4.23
N VAL A 24 -41.29 -18.34 3.67
CA VAL A 24 -41.35 -18.91 2.32
C VAL A 24 -42.27 -20.12 2.25
N LEU A 25 -42.23 -21.00 3.25
CA LEU A 25 -43.09 -22.19 3.29
C LEU A 25 -44.54 -21.82 3.66
N GLY A 26 -44.73 -20.70 4.35
CA GLY A 26 -46.02 -20.11 4.72
C GLY A 26 -46.82 -19.49 3.57
N GLN A 27 -46.27 -19.40 2.35
CA GLN A 27 -46.93 -18.75 1.21
C GLN A 27 -48.30 -19.35 0.88
N THR A 28 -49.28 -18.51 0.51
CA THR A 28 -50.63 -18.91 0.09
C THR A 28 -50.59 -19.67 -1.23
N PHE A 29 -49.76 -19.23 -2.18
CA PHE A 29 -49.47 -19.95 -3.42
C PHE A 29 -48.57 -21.17 -3.13
N ARG A 30 -48.94 -22.35 -3.65
CA ARG A 30 -48.29 -23.63 -3.26
C ARG A 30 -47.43 -24.29 -4.33
N ASP A 31 -47.56 -23.93 -5.61
CA ASP A 31 -46.85 -24.58 -6.71
C ASP A 31 -45.46 -23.96 -6.96
N PHE A 32 -44.57 -24.12 -5.97
CA PHE A 32 -43.20 -23.59 -6.02
C PHE A 32 -42.17 -24.58 -5.49
N GLU A 33 -40.91 -24.38 -5.89
CA GLU A 33 -39.74 -25.01 -5.29
C GLU A 33 -38.85 -23.97 -4.60
N VAL A 34 -38.04 -24.41 -3.64
CA VAL A 34 -37.02 -23.59 -2.98
C VAL A 34 -35.66 -24.19 -3.26
N ILE A 35 -34.77 -23.39 -3.82
CA ILE A 35 -33.40 -23.75 -4.15
C ILE A 35 -32.47 -23.03 -3.19
N LEU A 36 -31.99 -23.77 -2.20
CA LEU A 36 -31.02 -23.30 -1.21
C LEU A 36 -29.61 -23.57 -1.70
N ILE A 37 -28.82 -22.52 -1.85
CA ILE A 37 -27.41 -22.64 -2.23
C ILE A 37 -26.55 -22.27 -1.02
N ASP A 38 -26.10 -23.26 -0.28
CA ASP A 38 -25.15 -23.08 0.82
C ASP A 38 -23.73 -22.92 0.26
N ASP A 39 -23.26 -21.68 0.23
CA ASP A 39 -21.99 -21.29 -0.37
C ASP A 39 -20.82 -21.45 0.62
N GLY A 40 -20.70 -22.65 1.19
CA GLY A 40 -19.62 -23.02 2.09
C GLY A 40 -19.72 -22.38 3.47
N SER A 41 -20.93 -22.33 4.05
CA SER A 41 -21.12 -21.85 5.42
C SER A 41 -20.24 -22.61 6.42
N THR A 42 -19.64 -21.89 7.35
CA THR A 42 -18.82 -22.42 8.44
C THR A 42 -19.57 -22.47 9.77
N ASP A 43 -20.79 -21.92 9.81
CA ASP A 43 -21.73 -22.04 10.93
C ASP A 43 -22.74 -23.18 10.70
N GLY A 44 -23.80 -23.23 11.53
CA GLY A 44 -24.84 -24.25 11.41
C GLY A 44 -25.83 -24.07 10.26
N SER A 45 -25.62 -23.13 9.31
CA SER A 45 -26.59 -22.84 8.24
C SER A 45 -26.86 -24.04 7.33
N GLY A 46 -25.81 -24.70 6.84
CA GLY A 46 -25.95 -25.85 5.94
C GLY A 46 -26.78 -26.97 6.57
N ILE A 47 -26.53 -27.27 7.84
CA ILE A 47 -27.29 -28.27 8.62
C ILE A 47 -28.77 -27.87 8.73
N ILE A 48 -29.07 -26.59 8.93
CA ILE A 48 -30.46 -26.12 8.96
C ILE A 48 -31.12 -26.33 7.59
N CYS A 49 -30.44 -25.98 6.51
CA CYS A 49 -30.94 -26.21 5.14
C CYS A 49 -31.25 -27.69 4.89
N ASP A 50 -30.34 -28.60 5.25
CA ASP A 50 -30.50 -30.04 5.07
C ASP A 50 -31.70 -30.59 5.84
N ASN A 51 -31.84 -30.19 7.11
CA ASN A 51 -32.96 -30.60 7.94
C ASN A 51 -34.32 -30.12 7.38
N MET A 52 -34.34 -28.92 6.80
CA MET A 52 -35.53 -28.38 6.15
C MET A 52 -35.88 -29.15 4.88
N ALA A 53 -34.88 -29.56 4.08
CA ALA A 53 -35.11 -30.36 2.88
C ALA A 53 -35.60 -31.79 3.15
N VAL A 54 -35.21 -32.37 4.30
CA VAL A 54 -35.81 -33.63 4.78
C VAL A 54 -37.27 -33.43 5.15
N SER A 55 -37.63 -32.25 5.67
CA SER A 55 -38.96 -31.97 6.22
C SER A 55 -39.97 -31.49 5.17
N ASP A 56 -39.51 -30.86 4.07
CA ASP A 56 -40.36 -30.35 3.01
C ASP A 56 -39.77 -30.67 1.62
N ALA A 57 -40.50 -31.49 0.85
CA ALA A 57 -40.06 -31.98 -0.46
C ALA A 57 -39.94 -30.89 -1.53
N ARG A 58 -40.40 -29.67 -1.28
CA ARG A 58 -40.22 -28.52 -2.19
C ARG A 58 -38.81 -27.95 -2.13
N ILE A 59 -38.01 -28.30 -1.11
CA ILE A 59 -36.70 -27.71 -0.87
C ILE A 59 -35.60 -28.60 -1.47
N ARG A 60 -34.71 -27.99 -2.23
CA ARG A 60 -33.49 -28.60 -2.77
C ARG A 60 -32.29 -27.82 -2.25
N VAL A 61 -31.31 -28.53 -1.69
CA VAL A 61 -30.11 -27.93 -1.11
C VAL A 61 -28.90 -28.31 -1.95
N PHE A 62 -28.05 -27.31 -2.21
CA PHE A 62 -26.78 -27.47 -2.90
C PHE A 62 -25.68 -26.85 -2.05
N HIS A 63 -24.60 -27.59 -1.84
CA HIS A 63 -23.43 -27.08 -1.14
C HIS A 63 -22.30 -26.81 -2.14
N THR A 64 -21.73 -25.61 -2.06
CA THR A 64 -20.57 -25.20 -2.85
C THR A 64 -19.42 -24.80 -1.95
N GLN A 65 -18.20 -24.74 -2.53
CA GLN A 65 -17.11 -24.04 -1.88
C GLN A 65 -17.38 -22.53 -2.01
N ASN A 66 -17.15 -21.76 -0.95
CA ASN A 66 -17.43 -20.33 -0.89
C ASN A 66 -16.86 -19.57 -2.11
N ARG A 67 -17.76 -19.18 -3.01
CA ARG A 67 -17.48 -18.51 -4.29
C ARG A 67 -18.20 -17.16 -4.43
N GLY A 68 -18.96 -16.76 -3.43
CA GLY A 68 -19.70 -15.51 -3.38
C GLY A 68 -21.14 -15.62 -3.89
N VAL A 69 -21.94 -14.61 -3.52
CA VAL A 69 -23.39 -14.56 -3.78
C VAL A 69 -23.76 -14.64 -5.26
N SER A 70 -22.95 -14.04 -6.16
CA SER A 70 -23.16 -14.14 -7.61
C SER A 70 -23.10 -15.58 -8.11
N ALA A 71 -22.10 -16.35 -7.67
CA ALA A 71 -21.94 -17.75 -8.07
C ALA A 71 -23.09 -18.62 -7.55
N ALA A 72 -23.52 -18.36 -6.31
CA ALA A 72 -24.66 -19.04 -5.70
C ALA A 72 -25.96 -18.76 -6.48
N ARG A 73 -26.28 -17.48 -6.77
CA ARG A 73 -27.45 -17.10 -7.58
C ARG A 73 -27.38 -17.69 -8.99
N ASN A 74 -26.20 -17.74 -9.60
CA ASN A 74 -25.99 -18.37 -10.92
C ASN A 74 -26.29 -19.87 -10.91
N LEU A 75 -25.88 -20.58 -9.85
CA LEU A 75 -26.24 -21.98 -9.68
C LEU A 75 -27.76 -22.13 -9.51
N GLY A 76 -28.37 -21.28 -8.68
CA GLY A 76 -29.83 -21.27 -8.51
C GLY A 76 -30.60 -21.06 -9.81
N ILE A 77 -30.17 -20.14 -10.68
CA ILE A 77 -30.77 -19.93 -12.01
C ILE A 77 -30.68 -21.21 -12.87
N ARG A 78 -29.54 -21.90 -12.86
CA ARG A 78 -29.36 -23.14 -13.65
C ARG A 78 -30.23 -24.28 -13.17
N GLU A 79 -30.44 -24.37 -11.85
CA GLU A 79 -31.21 -25.43 -11.22
C GLU A 79 -32.72 -25.17 -11.19
N ALA A 80 -33.15 -23.93 -11.47
CA ALA A 80 -34.55 -23.52 -11.49
C ALA A 80 -35.36 -24.24 -12.56
N ALA A 81 -36.39 -24.98 -12.13
CA ALA A 81 -37.35 -25.67 -12.99
C ALA A 81 -38.63 -24.85 -13.23
N GLY A 82 -38.90 -23.85 -12.40
CA GLY A 82 -40.08 -22.99 -12.42
C GLY A 82 -40.21 -22.16 -13.69
N LYS A 83 -41.45 -21.84 -14.10
CA LYS A 83 -41.69 -20.86 -15.18
C LYS A 83 -41.19 -19.47 -14.79
N TYR A 84 -41.29 -19.14 -13.49
CA TYR A 84 -40.84 -17.89 -12.92
C TYR A 84 -39.74 -18.10 -11.88
N VAL A 85 -38.91 -17.08 -11.66
CA VAL A 85 -37.83 -17.08 -10.67
C VAL A 85 -37.98 -15.89 -9.73
N SER A 86 -37.86 -16.11 -8.43
CA SER A 86 -37.73 -15.05 -7.43
C SER A 86 -36.47 -15.27 -6.61
N PHE A 87 -35.81 -14.18 -6.21
CA PHE A 87 -34.60 -14.21 -5.38
C PHE A 87 -34.95 -13.68 -4.00
N ILE A 88 -34.56 -14.40 -2.95
CA ILE A 88 -34.81 -13.98 -1.57
C ILE A 88 -33.50 -14.08 -0.79
N ASP A 89 -33.20 -13.05 0.01
CA ASP A 89 -32.02 -13.07 0.86
C ASP A 89 -32.28 -13.89 2.14
N ALA A 90 -31.28 -14.66 2.57
CA ALA A 90 -31.36 -15.65 3.65
C ALA A 90 -31.59 -15.10 5.07
N ASP A 91 -31.72 -13.78 5.21
CA ASP A 91 -31.99 -13.07 6.47
C ASP A 91 -33.19 -12.13 6.45
N ASP A 92 -33.95 -12.14 5.34
CA ASP A 92 -35.18 -11.38 5.12
C ASP A 92 -36.43 -12.26 5.24
N ARG A 93 -37.60 -11.64 5.10
CA ARG A 93 -38.91 -12.32 5.12
C ARG A 93 -39.81 -11.79 4.03
N ILE A 94 -40.75 -12.62 3.60
CA ILE A 94 -41.81 -12.24 2.66
C ILE A 94 -43.18 -12.40 3.31
N ASP A 95 -44.12 -11.54 2.91
CA ASP A 95 -45.54 -11.63 3.29
C ASP A 95 -46.16 -12.91 2.72
N GLU A 96 -47.15 -13.51 3.40
CA GLU A 96 -47.78 -14.78 2.99
C GLU A 96 -48.38 -14.74 1.58
N SER A 97 -48.74 -13.56 1.09
CA SER A 97 -49.32 -13.34 -0.25
C SER A 97 -48.31 -12.94 -1.33
N PHE A 98 -47.01 -12.86 -1.00
CA PHE A 98 -45.94 -12.37 -1.89
C PHE A 98 -45.92 -13.08 -3.25
N LEU A 99 -45.85 -14.42 -3.26
CA LEU A 99 -45.79 -15.18 -4.50
C LEU A 99 -47.08 -15.07 -5.33
N GLU A 100 -48.22 -15.17 -4.65
CA GLU A 100 -49.54 -15.13 -5.29
C GLU A 100 -49.77 -13.79 -6.01
N LYS A 101 -49.54 -12.68 -5.30
CA LYS A 101 -49.78 -11.32 -5.84
C LYS A 101 -48.83 -10.97 -6.97
N LEU A 102 -47.53 -11.29 -6.83
CA LEU A 102 -46.57 -11.06 -7.91
C LEU A 102 -46.91 -11.90 -9.16
N ARG A 103 -47.29 -13.17 -8.98
CA ARG A 103 -47.68 -14.08 -10.06
C ARG A 103 -48.96 -13.61 -10.76
N ASN A 104 -49.98 -13.22 -10.00
CA ASN A 104 -51.23 -12.69 -10.56
C ASN A 104 -50.99 -11.38 -11.31
N SER A 105 -50.21 -10.46 -10.73
CA SER A 105 -49.82 -9.21 -11.40
C SER A 105 -49.10 -9.48 -12.73
N LEU A 106 -48.20 -10.45 -12.77
CA LEU A 106 -47.49 -10.86 -13.99
C LEU A 106 -48.43 -11.35 -15.09
N ILE A 107 -49.43 -12.16 -14.72
CA ILE A 107 -50.37 -12.80 -15.67
C ILE A 107 -51.44 -11.83 -16.13
N GLU A 108 -52.08 -11.11 -15.20
CA GLU A 108 -53.17 -10.19 -15.49
C GLU A 108 -52.72 -9.02 -16.38
N ASN A 109 -51.47 -8.60 -16.23
CA ASN A 109 -50.90 -7.48 -17.00
C ASN A 109 -50.07 -7.92 -18.22
N ASP A 110 -49.93 -9.23 -18.47
CA ASP A 110 -49.02 -9.79 -19.49
C ASP A 110 -47.62 -9.14 -19.44
N SER A 111 -47.06 -9.08 -18.23
CA SER A 111 -45.80 -8.39 -17.97
C SER A 111 -44.61 -9.34 -18.12
N GLY A 112 -43.40 -8.78 -18.27
CA GLY A 112 -42.16 -9.55 -18.25
C GLY A 112 -41.46 -9.52 -16.89
N LEU A 113 -41.98 -8.75 -15.93
CA LEU A 113 -41.43 -8.57 -14.60
C LEU A 113 -42.55 -8.06 -13.68
N ALA A 114 -42.74 -8.68 -12.52
CA ALA A 114 -43.57 -8.12 -11.44
C ALA A 114 -42.68 -7.62 -10.30
N VAL A 115 -43.08 -6.49 -9.69
CA VAL A 115 -42.36 -5.84 -8.58
C VAL A 115 -43.36 -5.47 -7.48
N CYS A 116 -43.03 -5.74 -6.22
CA CYS A 116 -43.84 -5.27 -5.08
C CYS A 116 -43.10 -4.17 -4.30
N GLY A 117 -43.83 -3.44 -3.45
CA GLY A 117 -43.21 -2.60 -2.44
C GLY A 117 -42.46 -3.42 -1.38
N TYR A 118 -41.82 -2.72 -0.45
CA TYR A 118 -41.15 -3.36 0.69
C TYR A 118 -41.20 -2.52 1.98
N GLU A 119 -40.97 -3.20 3.09
CA GLU A 119 -40.79 -2.61 4.41
C GLU A 119 -39.32 -2.76 4.85
N GLU A 120 -38.61 -1.64 5.03
CA GLU A 120 -37.29 -1.64 5.68
C GLU A 120 -37.47 -1.65 7.20
N ILE A 121 -36.89 -2.65 7.85
CA ILE A 121 -36.92 -2.81 9.32
C ILE A 121 -35.51 -2.60 9.86
N ARG A 122 -35.28 -1.48 10.55
CA ARG A 122 -34.00 -1.10 11.15
C ARG A 122 -34.19 -0.74 12.62
N ASP A 123 -33.52 -1.46 13.52
CA ASP A 123 -33.59 -1.23 14.98
C ASP A 123 -35.03 -1.15 15.52
N GLY A 124 -35.94 -1.96 14.96
CA GLY A 124 -37.36 -1.97 15.31
C GLY A 124 -38.20 -0.85 14.68
N ARG A 125 -37.60 0.08 13.94
CA ARG A 125 -38.31 1.09 13.14
C ARG A 125 -38.63 0.53 11.75
N LYS A 126 -39.82 0.87 11.26
CA LYS A 126 -40.35 0.44 9.96
C LYS A 126 -40.45 1.64 9.01
N SER A 127 -39.90 1.50 7.81
CA SER A 127 -40.05 2.46 6.70
C SER A 127 -40.70 1.77 5.53
N LEU A 128 -41.77 2.36 4.98
CA LEU A 128 -42.54 1.79 3.87
C LEU A 128 -42.09 2.38 2.54
N HIS A 129 -41.80 1.50 1.59
CA HIS A 129 -41.39 1.83 0.22
C HIS A 129 -42.40 1.22 -0.74
N ILE A 130 -43.42 2.01 -1.08
CA ILE A 130 -44.54 1.56 -1.91
C ILE A 130 -44.51 2.31 -3.24
N HIS A 131 -44.81 1.59 -4.31
CA HIS A 131 -45.06 2.15 -5.64
C HIS A 131 -46.55 2.07 -5.91
N LYS A 132 -47.16 3.14 -6.41
CA LYS A 132 -48.56 3.06 -6.85
C LYS A 132 -48.67 2.03 -7.96
N ASP A 133 -49.76 1.26 -7.97
CA ASP A 133 -50.10 0.34 -9.05
C ASP A 133 -50.00 1.08 -10.39
N PHE A 134 -49.07 0.62 -11.22
CA PHE A 134 -48.72 1.22 -12.48
C PHE A 134 -48.13 0.15 -13.39
N LEU A 135 -48.24 0.35 -14.69
CA LEU A 135 -47.66 -0.51 -15.71
C LEU A 135 -46.72 0.36 -16.55
N THR A 136 -45.46 -0.05 -16.69
CA THR A 136 -44.47 0.67 -17.49
C THR A 136 -43.64 -0.28 -18.33
N GLY A 137 -43.30 0.16 -19.53
CA GLY A 137 -42.17 -0.34 -20.31
C GLY A 137 -41.44 0.85 -20.94
N ASP A 138 -41.60 2.03 -20.33
CA ASP A 138 -41.04 3.28 -20.84
C ASP A 138 -39.60 3.38 -20.35
N ILE A 139 -38.69 3.17 -21.28
CA ILE A 139 -37.26 3.19 -21.03
C ILE A 139 -36.76 4.54 -20.47
N VAL A 140 -37.46 5.65 -20.74
CA VAL A 140 -37.15 6.96 -20.15
C VAL A 140 -37.51 6.97 -18.67
N TYR A 141 -38.70 6.47 -18.32
CA TYR A 141 -39.13 6.35 -16.93
C TYR A 141 -38.18 5.45 -16.14
N GLU A 142 -37.81 4.31 -16.69
CA GLU A 142 -36.90 3.36 -16.05
C GLU A 142 -35.47 3.89 -15.90
N ALA A 143 -34.94 4.59 -16.91
CA ALA A 143 -33.63 5.22 -16.82
C ALA A 143 -33.58 6.37 -15.80
N LEU A 144 -34.73 6.99 -15.49
CA LEU A 144 -34.86 8.06 -14.49
C LEU A 144 -35.25 7.54 -13.09
N ARG A 145 -35.69 6.28 -12.95
CA ARG A 145 -36.12 5.65 -11.70
C ARG A 145 -35.22 4.47 -11.32
N GLN A 146 -33.94 4.78 -11.07
CA GLN A 146 -32.94 3.78 -10.68
C GLN A 146 -33.28 3.04 -9.38
N ASP A 147 -34.09 3.63 -8.49
CA ASP A 147 -34.58 2.98 -7.27
C ASP A 147 -35.41 1.71 -7.54
N LEU A 148 -36.04 1.62 -8.71
CA LEU A 148 -36.91 0.48 -9.07
C LEU A 148 -36.11 -0.69 -9.65
N LEU A 149 -35.20 -0.41 -10.56
CA LEU A 149 -34.41 -1.41 -11.27
C LEU A 149 -33.21 -1.92 -10.47
N CYS A 150 -32.78 -1.24 -9.40
CA CYS A 150 -31.59 -1.65 -8.66
C CYS A 150 -31.84 -2.67 -7.53
N ILE A 151 -33.08 -3.12 -7.32
CA ILE A 151 -33.44 -4.08 -6.25
C ILE A 151 -33.73 -5.45 -6.87
N LEU A 152 -33.11 -6.52 -6.37
CA LEU A 152 -33.32 -7.87 -6.91
C LEU A 152 -34.48 -8.62 -6.24
N TRP A 153 -34.62 -8.47 -4.92
CA TRP A 153 -35.36 -9.41 -4.07
C TRP A 153 -36.88 -9.19 -4.00
N ASN A 154 -37.39 -8.02 -4.40
CA ASN A 154 -38.82 -7.71 -4.39
C ASN A 154 -39.53 -8.05 -5.73
N LYS A 155 -39.03 -9.05 -6.45
CA LYS A 155 -39.38 -9.27 -7.87
C LYS A 155 -39.68 -10.73 -8.21
N LEU A 156 -40.48 -10.89 -9.25
CA LEU A 156 -40.73 -12.17 -9.92
C LEU A 156 -40.39 -12.04 -11.41
N TYR A 157 -39.41 -12.82 -11.86
CA TYR A 157 -38.85 -12.80 -13.21
C TYR A 157 -39.42 -13.94 -14.05
N VAL A 158 -39.55 -13.74 -15.36
CA VAL A 158 -39.86 -14.82 -16.31
C VAL A 158 -38.58 -15.57 -16.63
N ARG A 159 -38.49 -16.86 -16.27
CA ARG A 159 -37.23 -17.63 -16.33
C ARG A 159 -36.62 -17.65 -17.74
N GLU A 160 -37.44 -17.89 -18.77
CA GLU A 160 -36.99 -17.95 -20.17
C GLU A 160 -36.46 -16.60 -20.71
N LYS A 161 -36.74 -15.49 -20.03
CA LYS A 161 -36.23 -14.16 -20.38
C LYS A 161 -34.90 -13.83 -19.70
N ILE A 162 -34.43 -14.66 -18.76
CA ILE A 162 -33.11 -14.52 -18.15
C ILE A 162 -32.06 -15.07 -19.13
N ARG A 163 -31.33 -14.17 -19.82
CA ARG A 163 -30.35 -14.52 -20.87
C ARG A 163 -28.89 -14.36 -20.43
N HIS A 164 -28.69 -13.87 -19.21
CA HIS A 164 -27.41 -13.53 -18.62
C HIS A 164 -27.33 -14.06 -17.19
N PHE A 165 -26.12 -14.04 -16.65
CA PHE A 165 -25.81 -14.46 -15.29
C PHE A 165 -25.24 -13.29 -14.49
N PHE A 166 -25.24 -13.40 -13.16
CA PHE A 166 -24.55 -12.48 -12.27
C PHE A 166 -23.04 -12.50 -12.55
N ASP A 167 -22.42 -11.33 -12.53
CA ASP A 167 -20.98 -11.18 -12.70
C ASP A 167 -20.26 -11.66 -11.41
N GLU A 168 -19.56 -12.79 -11.51
CA GLU A 168 -18.82 -13.39 -10.39
C GLU A 168 -17.51 -12.65 -10.08
N SER A 169 -17.10 -11.68 -10.92
CA SER A 169 -15.87 -10.91 -10.71
C SER A 169 -16.03 -9.68 -9.80
N ILE A 170 -17.27 -9.34 -9.45
CA ILE A 170 -17.61 -8.19 -8.60
C ILE A 170 -18.30 -8.62 -7.31
N SER A 171 -18.08 -7.85 -6.25
CA SER A 171 -18.62 -8.09 -4.90
C SER A 171 -19.79 -7.18 -4.53
N THR A 172 -20.09 -6.17 -5.36
CA THR A 172 -21.12 -5.16 -5.10
C THR A 172 -21.81 -4.75 -6.39
N CYS A 173 -23.05 -4.28 -6.29
CA CYS A 173 -23.88 -3.82 -7.41
C CYS A 173 -24.25 -4.93 -8.41
N GLU A 174 -23.94 -6.19 -8.09
CA GLU A 174 -24.24 -7.34 -8.93
C GLU A 174 -25.75 -7.53 -9.13
N ASP A 175 -26.54 -7.23 -8.10
CA ASP A 175 -27.99 -7.21 -8.10
C ASP A 175 -28.57 -6.22 -9.12
N SER A 176 -28.08 -4.99 -9.05
CA SER A 176 -28.52 -3.86 -9.85
C SER A 176 -28.11 -4.06 -11.31
N ILE A 177 -26.90 -4.55 -11.55
CA ILE A 177 -26.42 -4.89 -12.90
C ILE A 177 -27.30 -5.99 -13.51
N PHE A 178 -27.60 -7.06 -12.75
CA PHE A 178 -28.44 -8.14 -13.24
C PHE A 178 -29.83 -7.64 -13.64
N CYS A 179 -30.45 -6.80 -12.82
CA CYS A 179 -31.79 -6.28 -13.07
C CYS A 179 -31.84 -5.35 -14.29
N ILE A 180 -30.87 -4.45 -14.44
CA ILE A 180 -30.82 -3.55 -15.60
C ILE A 180 -30.49 -4.35 -16.87
N GLN A 181 -29.62 -5.36 -16.79
CA GLN A 181 -29.33 -6.23 -17.93
C GLN A 181 -30.57 -7.04 -18.35
N TYR A 182 -31.38 -7.52 -17.38
CA TYR A 182 -32.66 -8.16 -17.69
C TYR A 182 -33.59 -7.22 -18.44
N TYR A 183 -33.62 -5.94 -18.06
CA TYR A 183 -34.36 -4.92 -18.78
C TYR A 183 -33.81 -4.70 -20.19
N LEU A 184 -32.48 -4.56 -20.35
CA LEU A 184 -31.84 -4.36 -21.65
C LEU A 184 -32.07 -5.51 -22.63
N ASP A 185 -32.05 -6.74 -22.13
CA ASP A 185 -32.17 -7.96 -22.95
C ASP A 185 -33.59 -8.18 -23.47
N ASN A 186 -34.59 -7.65 -22.76
CA ASN A 186 -36.00 -8.00 -22.98
C ASN A 186 -36.94 -6.81 -23.19
N ASN A 187 -36.54 -5.60 -22.77
CA ASN A 187 -37.40 -4.41 -22.62
C ASN A 187 -38.81 -4.76 -22.10
N PRO A 188 -38.91 -5.43 -20.94
CA PRO A 188 -40.16 -6.02 -20.47
C PRO A 188 -41.14 -4.92 -20.05
N ARG A 189 -42.45 -5.19 -20.20
CA ARG A 189 -43.45 -4.51 -19.37
C ARG A 189 -43.23 -4.92 -17.91
N ILE A 190 -43.32 -3.96 -17.01
CA ILE A 190 -43.15 -4.13 -15.57
C ILE A 190 -44.49 -3.80 -14.90
N SER A 191 -45.05 -4.77 -14.19
CA SER A 191 -46.25 -4.59 -13.38
C SER A 191 -45.88 -4.41 -11.92
N PHE A 192 -46.56 -3.48 -11.24
CA PHE A 192 -46.33 -3.17 -9.83
C PHE A 192 -47.48 -3.70 -8.98
N VAL A 193 -47.13 -4.11 -7.76
CA VAL A 193 -48.07 -4.40 -6.67
C VAL A 193 -47.84 -3.35 -5.59
N ASP A 194 -48.86 -2.56 -5.28
CA ASP A 194 -48.83 -1.43 -4.34
C ASP A 194 -48.76 -1.80 -2.86
N GLU A 195 -48.40 -3.04 -2.56
CA GLU A 195 -48.28 -3.56 -1.20
C GLU A 195 -46.81 -3.85 -0.85
N PRO A 196 -46.39 -3.56 0.40
CA PRO A 196 -45.04 -3.82 0.88
C PRO A 196 -44.82 -5.30 1.25
N LEU A 197 -44.84 -6.18 0.26
CA LEU A 197 -44.86 -7.65 0.45
C LEU A 197 -43.50 -8.26 0.82
N TYR A 198 -42.42 -7.49 0.81
CA TYR A 198 -41.10 -7.93 1.21
C TYR A 198 -40.63 -7.17 2.46
N HIS A 199 -40.08 -7.86 3.44
CA HIS A 199 -39.55 -7.28 4.68
C HIS A 199 -38.03 -7.35 4.68
N TYR A 200 -37.40 -6.24 4.34
CA TYR A 200 -35.95 -6.07 4.30
C TYR A 200 -35.43 -5.74 5.71
N ILE A 201 -34.66 -6.66 6.32
CA ILE A 201 -34.24 -6.54 7.71
C ILE A 201 -32.79 -6.05 7.78
N VAL A 202 -32.61 -4.80 8.20
CA VAL A 202 -31.28 -4.21 8.31
C VAL A 202 -30.62 -4.55 9.64
N ARG A 203 -29.40 -5.07 9.59
CA ARG A 203 -28.63 -5.52 10.76
C ARG A 203 -27.21 -4.96 10.73
N GLU A 204 -26.61 -4.77 11.91
CA GLU A 204 -25.20 -4.45 12.04
C GLU A 204 -24.33 -5.58 11.46
N GLY A 205 -23.34 -5.22 10.64
CA GLY A 205 -22.44 -6.17 9.97
C GLY A 205 -23.01 -6.88 8.74
N GLY A 206 -24.19 -6.50 8.25
CA GLY A 206 -24.69 -6.95 6.95
C GLY A 206 -23.83 -6.45 5.78
N LEU A 207 -23.99 -7.04 4.60
CA LEU A 207 -23.25 -6.64 3.38
C LEU A 207 -23.43 -5.15 3.06
N THR A 208 -24.55 -4.55 3.45
CA THR A 208 -24.83 -3.11 3.25
C THR A 208 -24.18 -2.20 4.31
N GLY A 209 -23.56 -2.77 5.35
CA GLY A 209 -22.90 -2.05 6.44
C GLY A 209 -21.37 -1.99 6.28
N GLY A 210 -20.87 -1.01 5.52
CA GLY A 210 -19.45 -0.68 5.44
C GLY A 210 -18.82 -0.81 4.05
N VAL A 211 -17.59 -0.31 3.91
CA VAL A 211 -16.82 -0.35 2.65
C VAL A 211 -16.45 -1.77 2.29
N GLN A 212 -17.05 -2.27 1.21
CA GLN A 212 -16.66 -3.55 0.63
C GLN A 212 -15.47 -3.39 -0.32
N LYS A 213 -14.52 -4.31 -0.21
CA LYS A 213 -13.39 -4.43 -1.13
C LYS A 213 -13.93 -4.71 -2.54
N GLY A 214 -13.55 -3.88 -3.52
CA GLY A 214 -14.01 -3.99 -4.91
C GLY A 214 -15.23 -3.13 -5.26
N ALA A 215 -15.76 -2.33 -4.33
CA ALA A 215 -16.97 -1.51 -4.55
C ALA A 215 -16.90 -0.61 -5.79
N PHE A 216 -15.72 -0.04 -6.07
CA PHE A 216 -15.55 0.85 -7.23
C PHE A 216 -15.61 0.13 -8.58
N ASP A 217 -15.25 -1.16 -8.64
CA ASP A 217 -15.39 -1.95 -9.87
C ASP A 217 -16.86 -2.21 -10.17
N GLY A 218 -17.64 -2.57 -9.15
CA GLY A 218 -19.10 -2.70 -9.24
C GLY A 218 -19.76 -1.40 -9.70
N ILE A 219 -19.43 -0.27 -9.08
CA ILE A 219 -19.95 1.05 -9.47
C ILE A 219 -19.60 1.38 -10.93
N ARG A 220 -18.36 1.13 -11.38
CA ARG A 220 -17.97 1.40 -12.78
C ARG A 220 -18.72 0.51 -13.77
N ARG A 221 -19.03 -0.73 -13.39
CA ARG A 221 -19.79 -1.64 -14.24
C ARG A 221 -21.25 -1.23 -14.31
N LEU A 222 -21.85 -0.88 -13.17
CA LEU A 222 -23.21 -0.37 -13.08
C LEU A 222 -23.38 0.90 -13.93
N LEU A 223 -22.38 1.81 -13.92
CA LEU A 223 -22.39 3.04 -14.72
C LEU A 223 -22.54 2.73 -16.21
N ARG A 224 -21.76 1.78 -16.70
CA ARG A 224 -21.76 1.39 -18.11
C ARG A 224 -23.12 0.83 -18.53
N VAL A 225 -23.71 -0.04 -17.72
CA VAL A 225 -25.01 -0.65 -18.03
C VAL A 225 -26.13 0.40 -17.98
N ASN A 226 -26.09 1.35 -17.05
CA ASN A 226 -27.03 2.48 -17.03
C ASN A 226 -26.88 3.40 -18.24
N LEU A 227 -25.65 3.67 -18.67
CA LEU A 227 -25.40 4.44 -19.88
C LEU A 227 -25.90 3.71 -21.12
N GLU A 228 -25.74 2.40 -21.19
CA GLU A 228 -26.32 1.58 -22.25
C GLU A 228 -27.85 1.67 -22.27
N LEU A 229 -28.50 1.58 -21.10
CA LEU A 229 -29.96 1.77 -20.95
C LEU A 229 -30.40 3.13 -21.48
N SER A 230 -29.76 4.21 -21.04
CA SER A 230 -30.08 5.56 -21.54
C SER A 230 -29.79 5.73 -23.03
N GLY A 231 -28.81 5.00 -23.58
CA GLY A 231 -28.48 4.99 -25.00
C GLY A 231 -29.60 4.45 -25.89
N LYS A 232 -30.54 3.68 -25.33
CA LYS A 232 -31.73 3.20 -26.04
C LYS A 232 -32.83 4.26 -26.15
N ILE A 233 -32.74 5.38 -25.43
CA ILE A 233 -33.68 6.49 -25.53
C ILE A 233 -33.43 7.21 -26.86
N THR A 234 -34.45 7.22 -27.74
CA THR A 234 -34.35 7.83 -29.08
C THR A 234 -34.42 9.35 -29.05
N ASP A 235 -35.21 9.93 -28.14
CA ASP A 235 -35.31 11.37 -27.97
C ASP A 235 -34.03 11.92 -27.34
N GLU A 236 -33.37 12.85 -28.03
CA GLU A 236 -32.07 13.37 -27.60
C GLU A 236 -32.14 14.14 -26.28
N GLN A 237 -33.22 14.90 -26.03
CA GLN A 237 -33.38 15.69 -24.81
C GLN A 237 -33.65 14.80 -23.61
N LEU A 238 -34.53 13.80 -23.77
CA LEU A 238 -34.82 12.83 -22.72
C LEU A 238 -33.62 11.93 -22.44
N ARG A 239 -32.87 11.55 -23.47
CA ARG A 239 -31.60 10.83 -23.31
C ARG A 239 -30.59 11.66 -22.52
N LEU A 240 -30.44 12.94 -22.86
CA LEU A 240 -29.53 13.84 -22.15
C LEU A 240 -29.96 14.01 -20.68
N LEU A 241 -31.27 14.10 -20.42
CA LEU A 241 -31.82 14.17 -19.07
C LEU A 241 -31.53 12.89 -18.27
N ALA A 242 -31.71 11.73 -18.88
CA ALA A 242 -31.39 10.43 -18.27
C ALA A 242 -29.90 10.30 -17.96
N VAL A 243 -29.02 10.61 -18.92
CA VAL A 243 -27.56 10.63 -18.71
C VAL A 243 -27.17 11.59 -17.60
N HIS A 244 -27.79 12.78 -17.56
CA HIS A 244 -27.55 13.72 -16.48
C HIS A 244 -27.98 13.15 -15.12
N HIS A 245 -29.16 12.53 -15.04
CA HIS A 245 -29.66 11.90 -13.82
C HIS A 245 -28.72 10.79 -13.34
N ILE A 246 -28.31 9.89 -14.25
CA ILE A 246 -27.32 8.83 -14.00
C ILE A 246 -26.05 9.46 -13.44
N TYR A 247 -25.42 10.39 -14.15
CA TYR A 247 -24.19 11.05 -13.68
C TYR A 247 -24.34 11.72 -12.32
N LYS A 248 -25.50 12.33 -12.04
CA LYS A 248 -25.80 12.94 -10.74
C LYS A 248 -25.82 11.88 -9.63
N VAL A 249 -26.56 10.79 -9.80
CA VAL A 249 -26.62 9.69 -8.81
C VAL A 249 -25.24 9.13 -8.53
N TYR A 250 -24.42 8.91 -9.57
CA TYR A 250 -23.08 8.35 -9.42
C TYR A 250 -22.12 9.33 -8.76
N PHE A 251 -22.20 10.61 -9.11
CA PHE A 251 -21.42 11.65 -8.46
C PHE A 251 -21.72 11.71 -6.96
N TYR A 252 -23.01 11.71 -6.56
CA TYR A 252 -23.38 11.72 -5.15
C TYR A 252 -23.05 10.41 -4.44
N GLY A 253 -23.29 9.26 -5.06
CA GLY A 253 -22.94 7.96 -4.48
C GLY A 253 -21.45 7.84 -4.21
N ILE A 254 -20.60 8.17 -5.19
CA ILE A 254 -19.15 8.20 -5.04
C ILE A 254 -18.72 9.28 -4.03
N TYR A 255 -19.35 10.45 -4.03
CA TYR A 255 -19.05 11.52 -3.07
C TYR A 255 -19.36 11.11 -1.62
N THR A 256 -20.55 10.60 -1.34
CA THR A 256 -20.97 10.12 -0.02
C THR A 256 -20.05 8.99 0.44
N TYR A 257 -19.77 8.05 -0.45
CA TYR A 257 -18.84 6.96 -0.20
C TYR A 257 -17.42 7.45 0.14
N ILE A 258 -16.90 8.44 -0.59
CA ILE A 258 -15.63 9.11 -0.26
C ILE A 258 -15.73 9.82 1.09
N PHE A 259 -16.82 10.53 1.35
CA PHE A 259 -17.00 11.39 2.53
C PHE A 259 -17.09 10.58 3.82
N GLU A 260 -17.98 9.59 3.88
CA GLU A 260 -18.17 8.72 5.05
C GLU A 260 -16.88 7.97 5.40
N ASN A 261 -16.07 7.58 4.40
CA ASN A 261 -14.91 6.71 4.61
C ASN A 261 -13.57 7.43 4.75
N LEU A 262 -13.46 8.69 4.32
CA LEU A 262 -12.23 9.49 4.50
C LEU A 262 -12.38 10.66 5.46
N VAL A 263 -13.57 11.22 5.61
CA VAL A 263 -13.79 12.42 6.43
C VAL A 263 -14.31 12.06 7.81
N GLU A 264 -15.23 11.09 7.90
CA GLU A 264 -15.82 10.66 9.18
C GLU A 264 -15.23 9.33 9.68
N GLY A 265 -14.80 8.44 8.78
CA GLY A 265 -14.12 7.18 9.11
C GLY A 265 -12.61 7.29 9.37
N PRO A 266 -11.98 6.22 9.93
CA PRO A 266 -10.53 6.18 10.14
C PRO A 266 -9.79 6.24 8.79
N ILE A 267 -8.76 7.09 8.70
CA ILE A 267 -7.92 7.21 7.52
C ILE A 267 -7.11 5.91 7.35
N SER A 268 -7.63 5.00 6.52
CA SER A 268 -6.99 3.73 6.16
C SER A 268 -6.35 3.80 4.77
N ARG A 269 -5.38 2.90 4.52
CA ARG A 269 -4.70 2.81 3.21
C ARG A 269 -5.64 2.38 2.09
N GLU A 270 -6.59 1.51 2.39
CA GLU A 270 -7.61 1.04 1.43
C GLU A 270 -8.50 2.21 0.99
N ASN A 271 -8.96 3.04 1.92
CA ASN A 271 -9.78 4.21 1.62
C ASN A 271 -9.01 5.24 0.79
N LEU A 272 -7.73 5.50 1.09
CA LEU A 272 -6.90 6.45 0.34
C LEU A 272 -6.52 5.96 -1.07
N SER A 273 -6.21 4.67 -1.23
CA SER A 273 -5.91 4.07 -2.54
C SER A 273 -7.13 4.14 -3.45
N LEU A 274 -8.30 3.79 -2.91
CA LEU A 274 -9.57 3.82 -3.61
C LEU A 274 -9.94 5.23 -4.07
N VAL A 275 -9.76 6.23 -3.19
CA VAL A 275 -9.99 7.62 -3.57
C VAL A 275 -8.98 8.12 -4.59
N SER A 276 -7.73 7.67 -4.54
CA SER A 276 -6.77 7.96 -5.61
C SER A 276 -7.23 7.34 -6.94
N GLN A 277 -7.72 6.09 -6.94
CA GLN A 277 -8.26 5.47 -8.16
C GLN A 277 -9.43 6.29 -8.71
N ILE A 278 -10.41 6.65 -7.87
CA ILE A 278 -11.56 7.48 -8.24
C ILE A 278 -11.12 8.85 -8.80
N ILE A 279 -10.13 9.50 -8.16
CA ILE A 279 -9.66 10.84 -8.58
C ILE A 279 -9.00 10.81 -9.97
N HIS A 280 -8.34 9.71 -10.30
CA HIS A 280 -7.62 9.54 -11.56
C HIS A 280 -8.43 8.79 -12.61
N ASP A 281 -9.59 8.25 -12.25
CA ASP A 281 -10.50 7.59 -13.16
C ASP A 281 -11.07 8.57 -14.18
N GLU A 282 -10.90 8.21 -15.46
CA GLU A 282 -11.26 9.09 -16.57
C GLU A 282 -12.78 9.27 -16.70
N GLU A 283 -13.55 8.21 -16.43
CA GLU A 283 -15.01 8.23 -16.46
C GLU A 283 -15.56 9.12 -15.35
N TYR A 284 -15.00 9.02 -14.14
CA TYR A 284 -15.38 9.92 -13.06
C TYR A 284 -15.07 11.40 -13.37
N ARG A 285 -13.92 11.67 -14.02
CA ARG A 285 -13.61 13.03 -14.51
C ARG A 285 -14.54 13.48 -15.63
N LYS A 286 -15.05 12.57 -16.47
CA LYS A 286 -16.08 12.89 -17.48
C LYS A 286 -17.40 13.25 -16.81
N ILE A 287 -17.83 12.49 -15.81
CA ILE A 287 -19.02 12.79 -14.99
C ILE A 287 -18.94 14.21 -14.41
N ILE A 288 -17.83 14.54 -13.73
CA ILE A 288 -17.65 15.88 -13.13
C ILE A 288 -17.72 16.97 -14.20
N ARG A 289 -17.00 16.81 -15.32
CA ARG A 289 -17.02 17.80 -16.42
C ARG A 289 -18.42 17.97 -17.00
N PHE A 290 -19.16 16.88 -17.15
CA PHE A 290 -20.51 16.90 -17.70
C PHE A 290 -21.48 17.63 -16.77
N ILE A 291 -21.51 17.30 -15.48
CA ILE A 291 -22.37 17.96 -14.49
C ILE A 291 -22.06 19.46 -14.41
N LEU A 292 -20.77 19.84 -14.46
CA LEU A 292 -20.36 21.25 -14.47
C LEU A 292 -20.77 21.98 -15.75
N LYS A 293 -20.79 21.29 -16.90
CA LYS A 293 -21.18 21.86 -18.19
C LYS A 293 -22.70 22.02 -18.33
N TYR A 294 -23.48 21.14 -17.71
CA TYR A 294 -24.94 21.10 -17.82
C TYR A 294 -25.64 21.17 -16.46
N PRO A 295 -25.50 22.25 -15.68
CA PRO A 295 -26.17 22.36 -14.40
C PRO A 295 -27.69 22.40 -14.59
N LEU A 296 -28.42 21.40 -14.07
CA LEU A 296 -29.89 21.44 -14.02
C LEU A 296 -30.33 22.56 -13.08
N LYS A 297 -31.14 23.49 -13.58
CA LYS A 297 -31.83 24.48 -12.74
C LYS A 297 -32.97 23.79 -11.99
N ASP A 298 -32.74 23.40 -10.75
CA ASP A 298 -33.82 22.99 -9.86
C ASP A 298 -34.62 24.24 -9.41
N LYS A 299 -35.87 24.33 -9.86
CA LYS A 299 -36.79 25.43 -9.49
C LYS A 299 -37.13 25.45 -8.00
N ASN A 300 -37.00 24.32 -7.28
CA ASN A 300 -37.13 24.30 -5.81
C ASN A 300 -35.85 24.78 -5.11
N ALA A 301 -34.69 24.66 -5.74
CA ALA A 301 -33.43 25.19 -5.23
C ALA A 301 -33.33 26.72 -5.36
N GLU A 302 -34.15 27.38 -6.20
CA GLU A 302 -34.20 28.84 -6.30
C GLU A 302 -34.68 29.52 -4.99
N LYS A 303 -35.45 28.82 -4.13
CA LYS A 303 -35.80 29.31 -2.79
C LYS A 303 -34.65 29.23 -1.77
N ASN A 304 -33.69 28.32 -1.98
CA ASN A 304 -32.49 28.18 -1.15
C ASN A 304 -31.20 28.69 -1.83
N GLY A 305 -31.33 29.26 -3.03
CA GLY A 305 -30.44 30.19 -3.74
C GLY A 305 -29.00 29.79 -4.06
N LYS A 306 -28.40 28.79 -3.39
CA LYS A 306 -26.95 28.54 -3.47
C LYS A 306 -26.55 27.07 -3.31
N GLY A 307 -27.48 26.15 -3.04
CA GLY A 307 -27.20 24.79 -2.57
C GLY A 307 -26.31 23.92 -3.48
N GLU A 308 -26.75 23.61 -4.71
CA GLU A 308 -26.08 22.58 -5.53
C GLU A 308 -24.74 23.02 -6.12
N PHE A 309 -24.63 24.26 -6.61
CA PHE A 309 -23.35 24.80 -7.10
C PHE A 309 -22.36 24.97 -5.95
N PHE A 310 -22.79 25.45 -4.77
CA PHE A 310 -21.91 25.49 -3.61
C PHE A 310 -21.58 24.09 -3.12
N LEU A 311 -22.49 23.11 -3.13
CA LEU A 311 -22.18 21.73 -2.75
C LEU A 311 -21.15 21.12 -3.69
N ILE A 312 -21.30 21.25 -5.01
CA ILE A 312 -20.29 20.77 -5.99
C ILE A 312 -18.96 21.52 -5.78
N LEU A 313 -18.99 22.84 -5.57
CA LEU A 313 -17.80 23.65 -5.31
C LEU A 313 -17.16 23.32 -3.95
N PHE A 314 -17.94 23.06 -2.91
CA PHE A 314 -17.48 22.64 -1.58
C PHE A 314 -16.93 21.23 -1.62
N SER A 315 -17.57 20.34 -2.39
CA SER A 315 -17.10 19.00 -2.69
C SER A 315 -15.77 19.08 -3.41
N LEU A 316 -15.61 19.93 -4.43
CA LEU A 316 -14.36 20.19 -5.15
C LEU A 316 -13.28 20.87 -4.27
N LEU A 317 -13.64 21.76 -3.36
CA LEU A 317 -12.73 22.40 -2.40
C LEU A 317 -12.27 21.42 -1.32
N LYS A 318 -13.17 20.59 -0.79
CA LYS A 318 -12.85 19.46 0.10
C LYS A 318 -12.09 18.38 -0.66
N TRP A 319 -12.34 18.18 -1.95
CA TRP A 319 -11.56 17.33 -2.86
C TRP A 319 -10.17 17.87 -3.08
N LYS A 320 -10.02 19.19 -3.25
CA LYS A 320 -8.72 19.85 -3.33
C LYS A 320 -7.98 19.71 -2.00
N ARG A 321 -8.69 19.74 -0.87
CA ARG A 321 -8.15 19.46 0.47
C ARG A 321 -7.80 17.99 0.68
N ALA A 322 -8.62 17.04 0.21
CA ALA A 322 -8.36 15.60 0.21
C ALA A 322 -7.20 15.24 -0.73
N ALA A 323 -7.15 15.83 -1.92
CA ALA A 323 -6.02 15.76 -2.84
C ALA A 323 -4.77 16.44 -2.27
N LEU A 324 -4.91 17.49 -1.44
CA LEU A 324 -3.80 18.07 -0.66
C LEU A 324 -3.34 17.17 0.49
N MET A 325 -4.27 16.47 1.15
CA MET A 325 -3.96 15.49 2.19
C MET A 325 -3.30 14.24 1.60
N VAL A 326 -3.79 13.79 0.44
CA VAL A 326 -3.20 12.75 -0.40
C VAL A 326 -1.85 13.22 -0.93
N SER A 327 -1.69 14.46 -1.41
CA SER A 327 -0.39 14.96 -1.94
C SER A 327 0.65 15.19 -0.85
N LYS A 328 0.24 15.62 0.35
CA LYS A 328 1.13 15.75 1.52
C LYS A 328 1.45 14.41 2.21
N GLY A 329 0.62 13.39 2.03
CA GLY A 329 0.84 12.03 2.54
C GLY A 329 1.36 11.02 1.50
N LYS A 330 1.55 11.44 0.25
CA LYS A 330 1.62 10.56 -0.94
C LYS A 330 2.86 9.70 -1.09
N LYS A 331 3.97 9.96 -0.42
CA LYS A 331 5.17 9.13 -0.65
C LYS A 331 5.17 7.88 0.23
N HIS A 332 4.70 8.00 1.47
CA HIS A 332 5.13 7.11 2.54
C HIS A 332 4.14 6.05 3.03
N ILE A 333 2.84 6.28 2.80
CA ILE A 333 1.77 5.39 3.30
C ILE A 333 1.36 4.37 2.21
N LEU A 334 1.66 4.67 0.94
CA LEU A 334 1.29 3.84 -0.22
C LEU A 334 2.22 2.63 -0.47
N ARG A 335 3.44 2.56 0.09
CA ARG A 335 4.30 1.36 -0.02
C ARG A 335 4.01 0.31 1.06
N ALA A 336 3.80 0.75 2.29
CA ALA A 336 3.60 -0.01 3.54
C ALA A 336 2.56 -1.17 3.73
N ALA A 337 1.99 -1.89 2.76
CA ALA A 337 0.90 -2.86 3.08
C ALA A 337 0.71 -4.01 2.09
N LYS A 338 1.72 -4.28 1.27
CA LYS A 338 1.92 -5.57 0.60
C LYS A 338 3.39 -5.78 0.33
N GLU A 339 4.11 -4.68 0.14
CA GLU A 339 5.56 -4.63 0.13
C GLU A 339 6.05 -4.07 1.47
N PRO A 340 7.20 -4.56 1.97
CA PRO A 340 7.82 -4.03 3.18
C PRO A 340 8.02 -2.52 3.03
N LEU A 341 7.79 -1.73 4.08
CA LEU A 341 8.14 -0.29 4.00
C LEU A 341 9.64 -0.08 4.14
N VAL A 342 10.32 -0.99 4.83
CA VAL A 342 11.75 -0.90 5.12
C VAL A 342 12.44 -2.20 4.73
N SER A 343 13.53 -2.11 3.99
CA SER A 343 14.46 -3.22 3.78
C SER A 343 15.68 -3.01 4.66
N ILE A 344 15.95 -3.97 5.55
CA ILE A 344 17.20 -4.00 6.31
C ILE A 344 18.15 -4.94 5.57
N VAL A 345 19.24 -4.40 5.01
CA VAL A 345 20.23 -5.16 4.24
C VAL A 345 21.41 -5.48 5.13
N ILE A 346 21.66 -6.77 5.36
CA ILE A 346 22.71 -7.28 6.25
C ILE A 346 23.70 -8.11 5.42
N PRO A 347 24.89 -7.57 5.07
CA PRO A 347 25.96 -8.36 4.47
C PRO A 347 26.59 -9.25 5.56
N VAL A 348 26.72 -10.55 5.28
CA VAL A 348 27.22 -11.54 6.23
C VAL A 348 28.42 -12.26 5.64
N TYR A 349 29.55 -12.22 6.34
CA TYR A 349 30.72 -13.04 6.03
C TYR A 349 31.42 -13.43 7.32
N ASN A 350 31.44 -14.73 7.63
CA ASN A 350 32.10 -15.28 8.82
C ASN A 350 31.73 -14.57 10.14
N ALA A 351 30.43 -14.39 10.40
CA ALA A 351 29.88 -13.64 11.52
C ALA A 351 29.25 -14.52 12.62
N GLU A 352 29.54 -15.83 12.68
CA GLU A 352 28.81 -16.79 13.54
C GLU A 352 28.72 -16.38 15.02
N LYS A 353 29.75 -15.67 15.53
CA LYS A 353 29.85 -15.29 16.95
C LYS A 353 28.83 -14.25 17.40
N HIS A 354 28.37 -13.40 16.48
CA HIS A 354 27.54 -12.23 16.81
C HIS A 354 26.24 -12.17 16.01
N LEU A 355 26.16 -12.92 14.91
CA LEU A 355 25.03 -12.88 14.00
C LEU A 355 23.68 -13.18 14.67
N GLU A 356 23.61 -14.13 15.60
CA GLU A 356 22.36 -14.40 16.33
C GLU A 356 21.88 -13.19 17.15
N GLU A 357 22.78 -12.50 17.85
CA GLU A 357 22.47 -11.31 18.64
C GLU A 357 22.01 -10.15 17.74
N THR A 358 22.70 -9.96 16.61
CA THR A 358 22.33 -9.01 15.57
C THR A 358 20.92 -9.27 15.05
N LEU A 359 20.62 -10.50 14.63
CA LEU A 359 19.31 -10.90 14.11
C LEU A 359 18.20 -10.74 15.16
N GLN A 360 18.45 -11.11 16.42
CA GLN A 360 17.49 -10.90 17.50
C GLN A 360 17.16 -9.41 17.70
N SER A 361 18.15 -8.51 17.58
CA SER A 361 17.92 -7.06 17.67
C SER A 361 17.06 -6.51 16.53
N VAL A 362 17.17 -7.11 15.35
CA VAL A 362 16.38 -6.76 14.16
C VAL A 362 14.97 -7.36 14.24
N PHE A 363 14.83 -8.63 14.63
CA PHE A 363 13.52 -9.27 14.84
C PHE A 363 12.70 -8.58 15.93
N GLY A 364 13.37 -8.11 16.98
CA GLY A 364 12.78 -7.41 18.11
C GLY A 364 12.38 -5.95 17.85
N GLN A 365 12.51 -5.44 16.62
CA GLN A 365 12.09 -4.08 16.29
C GLN A 365 10.60 -3.86 16.54
N SER A 366 10.26 -2.71 17.14
CA SER A 366 8.87 -2.29 17.41
C SER A 366 8.09 -1.80 16.17
N TYR A 367 8.65 -2.00 14.98
CA TYR A 367 8.04 -1.70 13.69
C TYR A 367 8.02 -2.98 12.88
N GLU A 368 6.84 -3.44 12.49
CA GLU A 368 6.68 -4.80 11.95
C GLU A 368 6.83 -4.86 10.43
N ASN A 369 6.50 -3.77 9.75
CA ASN A 369 6.43 -3.72 8.29
C ASN A 369 7.82 -3.49 7.65
N LEU A 370 8.66 -4.50 7.77
CA LEU A 370 10.00 -4.55 7.24
C LEU A 370 10.30 -5.93 6.67
N GLU A 371 11.23 -6.00 5.74
CA GLU A 371 11.93 -7.21 5.31
C GLU A 371 13.39 -7.16 5.77
N ILE A 372 14.00 -8.33 5.90
CA ILE A 372 15.35 -8.50 6.40
C ILE A 372 16.11 -9.29 5.35
N ILE A 373 16.95 -8.61 4.58
CA ILE A 373 17.70 -9.19 3.48
C ILE A 373 19.08 -9.53 3.99
N CYS A 374 19.29 -10.80 4.30
CA CYS A 374 20.58 -11.34 4.70
C CYS A 374 21.31 -11.85 3.47
N VAL A 375 22.51 -11.32 3.20
CA VAL A 375 23.33 -11.72 2.07
C VAL A 375 24.56 -12.43 2.59
N ASP A 376 24.57 -13.76 2.49
CA ASP A 376 25.76 -14.55 2.77
C ASP A 376 26.78 -14.42 1.63
N ASP A 377 27.90 -13.79 1.93
CA ASP A 377 29.00 -13.50 1.00
C ASP A 377 30.04 -14.64 1.01
N GLY A 378 29.56 -15.88 0.94
CA GLY A 378 30.40 -17.09 0.89
C GLY A 378 31.08 -17.41 2.21
N SER A 379 30.33 -17.40 3.32
CA SER A 379 30.86 -17.75 4.63
C SER A 379 31.38 -19.20 4.68
N SER A 380 32.41 -19.41 5.49
CA SER A 380 33.06 -20.72 5.74
C SER A 380 32.87 -21.22 7.17
N ASP A 381 32.21 -20.43 8.02
CA ASP A 381 31.82 -20.78 9.39
C ASP A 381 30.30 -21.10 9.46
N ASN A 382 29.71 -21.17 10.65
CA ASN A 382 28.29 -21.52 10.82
C ASN A 382 27.31 -20.38 10.47
N SER A 383 27.76 -19.29 9.87
CA SER A 383 26.91 -18.13 9.55
C SER A 383 25.75 -18.50 8.63
N LEU A 384 25.99 -19.33 7.61
CA LEU A 384 24.93 -19.76 6.68
C LEU A 384 23.85 -20.61 7.38
N GLU A 385 24.25 -21.50 8.30
CA GLU A 385 23.31 -22.32 9.08
C GLU A 385 22.45 -21.45 10.00
N ILE A 386 23.05 -20.45 10.65
CA ILE A 386 22.33 -19.46 11.47
C ILE A 386 21.29 -18.71 10.61
N LEU A 387 21.66 -18.29 9.39
CA LEU A 387 20.74 -17.60 8.48
C LEU A 387 19.60 -18.50 7.98
N GLN A 388 19.87 -19.78 7.71
CA GLN A 388 18.83 -20.75 7.33
C GLN A 388 17.85 -20.98 8.49
N SER A 389 18.35 -21.13 9.70
CA SER A 389 17.55 -21.21 10.94
C SER A 389 16.70 -19.95 11.12
N ALA A 390 17.28 -18.77 10.92
CA ALA A 390 16.60 -17.49 10.98
C ALA A 390 15.44 -17.39 9.96
N LYS A 391 15.69 -17.77 8.70
CA LYS A 391 14.67 -17.81 7.63
C LYS A 391 13.50 -18.73 7.96
N SER A 392 13.76 -19.85 8.63
CA SER A 392 12.70 -20.78 9.05
C SER A 392 11.82 -20.22 10.18
N LYS A 393 12.35 -19.30 11.00
CA LYS A 393 11.69 -18.74 12.20
C LYS A 393 10.94 -17.45 11.93
N ASP A 394 11.38 -16.65 10.96
CA ASP A 394 10.80 -15.34 10.66
C ASP A 394 10.55 -15.19 9.15
N PRO A 395 9.28 -15.11 8.71
CA PRO A 395 8.93 -15.01 7.29
C PRO A 395 9.38 -13.69 6.64
N ARG A 396 9.83 -12.71 7.42
CA ARG A 396 10.39 -11.44 6.91
C ARG A 396 11.82 -11.60 6.38
N VAL A 397 12.48 -12.73 6.66
CA VAL A 397 13.87 -12.96 6.28
C VAL A 397 13.97 -13.47 4.84
N ILE A 398 14.71 -12.73 4.03
CA ILE A 398 15.13 -13.10 2.69
C ILE A 398 16.61 -13.46 2.78
N LEU A 399 16.93 -14.72 2.52
CA LEU A 399 18.30 -15.21 2.46
C LEU A 399 18.77 -15.27 1.00
N LEU A 400 19.84 -14.54 0.72
CA LEU A 400 20.59 -14.58 -0.53
C LEU A 400 21.99 -15.13 -0.25
N SER A 401 22.60 -15.77 -1.25
CA SER A 401 23.97 -16.28 -1.16
C SER A 401 24.73 -15.94 -2.43
N GLN A 402 26.00 -15.61 -2.29
CA GLN A 402 26.93 -15.36 -3.38
C GLN A 402 28.32 -15.91 -3.03
N GLU A 403 29.19 -16.10 -4.03
CA GLU A 403 30.61 -16.29 -3.76
C GLU A 403 31.20 -15.02 -3.15
N ASN A 404 32.23 -15.16 -2.29
CA ASN A 404 32.85 -14.04 -1.56
C ASN A 404 33.40 -12.97 -2.51
N GLN A 405 32.68 -11.85 -2.58
CA GLN A 405 33.03 -10.68 -3.37
C GLN A 405 33.28 -9.45 -2.50
N GLY A 406 32.98 -9.52 -1.19
CA GLY A 406 33.16 -8.46 -0.21
C GLY A 406 31.85 -7.74 0.14
N ALA A 407 31.85 -7.10 1.30
CA ALA A 407 30.66 -6.46 1.89
C ALA A 407 29.97 -5.43 0.96
N GLY A 408 30.74 -4.66 0.18
CA GLY A 408 30.17 -3.72 -0.80
C GLY A 408 29.30 -4.42 -1.85
N MET A 409 29.78 -5.53 -2.41
CA MET A 409 29.03 -6.30 -3.40
C MET A 409 27.81 -6.98 -2.78
N ALA A 410 27.93 -7.52 -1.57
CA ALA A 410 26.80 -8.06 -0.82
C ALA A 410 25.72 -6.99 -0.53
N ARG A 411 26.12 -5.76 -0.19
CA ARG A 411 25.18 -4.63 -0.02
C ARG A 411 24.51 -4.24 -1.33
N ASN A 412 25.22 -4.26 -2.47
CA ASN A 412 24.62 -4.03 -3.78
C ASN A 412 23.55 -5.08 -4.09
N LEU A 413 23.85 -6.37 -3.91
CA LEU A 413 22.89 -7.46 -4.13
C LEU A 413 21.63 -7.30 -3.25
N GLY A 414 21.84 -6.95 -1.98
CA GLY A 414 20.73 -6.67 -1.07
C GLY A 414 19.92 -5.43 -1.45
N MET A 415 20.58 -4.35 -1.88
CA MET A 415 19.94 -3.11 -2.36
C MET A 415 19.12 -3.35 -3.64
N ASP A 416 19.60 -4.18 -4.55
CA ASP A 416 18.89 -4.51 -5.78
C ASP A 416 17.63 -5.35 -5.50
N THR A 417 17.69 -6.20 -4.47
CA THR A 417 16.56 -7.03 -4.02
C THR A 417 15.52 -6.25 -3.21
N ALA A 418 15.93 -5.16 -2.54
CA ALA A 418 15.09 -4.39 -1.62
C ALA A 418 13.76 -3.91 -2.23
N ALA A 419 12.63 -4.34 -1.67
CA ALA A 419 11.29 -3.87 -2.03
C ALA A 419 10.86 -2.63 -1.21
N GLY A 420 11.53 -2.40 -0.08
CA GLY A 420 11.33 -1.29 0.86
C GLY A 420 11.20 0.09 0.22
N GLU A 421 10.38 0.96 0.81
CA GLU A 421 10.47 2.41 0.54
C GLU A 421 11.76 3.03 1.01
N TYR A 422 12.28 2.44 2.08
CA TYR A 422 13.50 2.85 2.70
C TYR A 422 14.45 1.67 2.86
N ILE A 423 15.74 1.96 2.80
CA ILE A 423 16.81 1.00 3.04
C ILE A 423 17.60 1.43 4.27
N LEU A 424 17.87 0.46 5.14
CA LEU A 424 18.87 0.54 6.20
C LEU A 424 19.91 -0.54 5.93
N PHE A 425 21.15 -0.15 5.66
CA PHE A 425 22.26 -1.09 5.70
C PHE A 425 22.60 -1.36 7.17
N PHE A 426 22.90 -2.60 7.54
CA PHE A 426 23.19 -2.93 8.93
C PHE A 426 24.24 -4.05 9.00
N ASP A 427 25.28 -3.86 9.80
CA ASP A 427 26.39 -4.80 9.85
C ASP A 427 26.07 -6.01 10.74
N ALA A 428 26.66 -7.17 10.43
CA ALA A 428 26.31 -8.46 11.00
C ALA A 428 26.74 -8.68 12.47
N ASP A 429 27.45 -7.73 13.09
CA ASP A 429 28.00 -7.83 14.44
C ASP A 429 27.54 -6.70 15.41
N ASP A 430 26.60 -5.86 14.97
CA ASP A 430 26.06 -4.72 15.73
C ASP A 430 24.65 -4.94 16.27
N ILE A 431 24.20 -4.09 17.19
CA ILE A 431 22.87 -4.19 17.81
C ILE A 431 22.00 -2.99 17.44
N LEU A 432 20.83 -3.26 16.83
CA LEU A 432 19.85 -2.25 16.47
C LEU A 432 18.88 -2.00 17.63
N ARG A 433 18.80 -0.77 18.14
CA ARG A 433 17.95 -0.45 19.29
C ARG A 433 16.46 -0.64 18.96
N LYS A 434 15.68 -1.21 19.89
CA LYS A 434 14.26 -1.65 19.73
C LYS A 434 13.29 -0.68 19.03
N LYS A 435 13.51 0.64 19.13
CA LYS A 435 12.63 1.69 18.56
C LYS A 435 13.23 2.38 17.33
N ALA A 436 14.40 1.95 16.85
CA ALA A 436 15.13 2.60 15.78
C ALA A 436 14.27 2.74 14.51
N VAL A 437 13.83 1.61 13.95
CA VAL A 437 13.08 1.60 12.68
C VAL A 437 11.79 2.41 12.78
N LYS A 438 11.04 2.27 13.89
CA LYS A 438 9.80 3.03 14.14
C LYS A 438 10.02 4.54 14.12
N ILE A 439 11.11 5.02 14.73
CA ILE A 439 11.42 6.45 14.79
C ILE A 439 11.97 6.95 13.45
N LEU A 440 12.81 6.16 12.78
CA LEU A 440 13.36 6.48 11.47
C LEU A 440 12.26 6.61 10.42
N VAL A 441 11.37 5.62 10.32
CA VAL A 441 10.17 5.68 9.46
C VAL A 441 9.35 6.92 9.79
N LYS A 442 8.93 7.11 11.04
CA LYS A 442 8.11 8.28 11.42
C LYS A 442 8.78 9.60 11.03
N THR A 443 10.09 9.70 11.16
CA THR A 443 10.85 10.91 10.85
C THR A 443 10.93 11.12 9.34
N ALA A 444 11.46 10.14 8.62
CA ALA A 444 11.66 10.23 7.18
C ALA A 444 10.35 10.48 6.45
N VAL A 445 9.26 9.83 6.90
CA VAL A 445 7.92 9.99 6.36
C VAL A 445 7.35 11.38 6.62
N LYS A 446 7.42 11.84 7.88
CA LYS A 446 6.84 13.14 8.26
C LYS A 446 7.59 14.30 7.62
N LYS A 447 8.88 14.14 7.37
CA LYS A 447 9.79 15.20 6.90
C LYS A 447 10.07 15.14 5.40
N ASP A 448 9.68 14.05 4.75
CA ASP A 448 9.98 13.72 3.35
C ASP A 448 11.47 13.93 3.06
N THR A 449 12.31 13.04 3.57
CA THR A 449 13.78 13.12 3.43
C THR A 449 14.30 12.05 2.49
N ASP A 450 15.39 12.35 1.80
CA ASP A 450 16.15 11.39 1.00
C ASP A 450 17.08 10.56 1.90
N ILE A 451 17.72 11.21 2.88
CA ILE A 451 18.63 10.56 3.85
C ILE A 451 18.37 11.10 5.26
N VAL A 452 18.25 10.19 6.24
CA VAL A 452 18.28 10.53 7.68
C VAL A 452 19.56 9.97 8.31
N PHE A 453 20.38 10.86 8.85
CA PHE A 453 21.58 10.54 9.61
C PHE A 453 21.26 10.42 11.09
N PHE A 454 21.89 9.47 11.78
CA PHE A 454 21.70 9.27 13.21
C PHE A 454 22.98 8.82 13.92
N GLY A 455 22.96 8.92 15.26
CA GLY A 455 24.09 8.58 16.11
C GLY A 455 24.17 7.10 16.47
N TYR A 456 25.31 6.72 17.03
CA TYR A 456 25.61 5.39 17.51
C TYR A 456 26.40 5.44 18.82
N GLU A 457 26.49 4.33 19.53
CA GLU A 457 27.28 4.20 20.76
C GLU A 457 28.22 3.01 20.64
N LYS A 458 29.50 3.16 20.98
CA LYS A 458 30.45 2.05 20.88
C LYS A 458 30.37 1.17 22.11
N PHE A 459 30.51 -0.14 21.96
CA PHE A 459 30.56 -1.06 23.10
C PHE A 459 31.55 -2.22 22.91
N ALA A 460 32.12 -2.67 24.03
CA ALA A 460 32.96 -3.86 24.11
C ALA A 460 32.73 -4.55 25.47
N GLY A 461 32.05 -5.70 25.46
CA GLY A 461 31.53 -6.30 26.69
C GLY A 461 30.57 -5.32 27.39
N GLU A 462 30.78 -5.08 28.68
CA GLU A 462 29.96 -4.13 29.47
C GLU A 462 30.36 -2.66 29.27
N LYS A 463 31.54 -2.39 28.68
CA LYS A 463 32.04 -1.02 28.50
C LYS A 463 31.32 -0.35 27.33
N ARG A 464 30.73 0.83 27.59
CA ARG A 464 30.10 1.69 26.58
C ARG A 464 30.84 3.02 26.45
N ILE A 465 31.02 3.49 25.22
CA ILE A 465 31.62 4.79 24.89
C ILE A 465 30.59 5.57 24.07
N HIS A 466 30.05 6.61 24.69
CA HIS A 466 29.13 7.53 24.03
C HIS A 466 29.82 8.28 22.90
N THR A 467 29.24 8.23 21.70
CA THR A 467 29.67 9.08 20.58
C THR A 467 28.73 10.27 20.51
N ASP A 468 29.28 11.48 20.72
CA ASP A 468 28.49 12.71 20.72
C ASP A 468 28.07 13.08 19.27
N PHE A 469 26.83 12.74 18.92
CA PHE A 469 26.19 13.04 17.64
C PHE A 469 25.29 14.29 17.74
N SER A 470 25.83 15.37 18.29
CA SER A 470 25.09 16.62 18.51
C SER A 470 25.48 17.74 17.55
N ALA A 471 24.64 18.78 17.52
CA ALA A 471 24.90 20.02 16.79
C ALA A 471 26.25 20.67 17.17
N LYS A 472 26.71 20.46 18.41
CA LYS A 472 27.95 21.06 18.92
C LYS A 472 29.18 20.48 18.22
N ILE A 473 29.17 19.16 18.00
CA ILE A 473 30.27 18.44 17.35
C ILE A 473 30.16 18.55 15.83
N LEU A 474 28.99 18.24 15.28
CA LEU A 474 28.79 18.18 13.84
C LEU A 474 28.66 19.57 13.18
N LYS A 475 28.32 20.60 13.98
CA LYS A 475 28.07 21.97 13.50
C LYS A 475 26.99 22.05 12.41
N VAL A 476 25.99 21.17 12.46
CA VAL A 476 24.85 21.11 11.53
C VAL A 476 23.51 21.36 12.22
N PRO A 477 22.48 21.85 11.49
CA PRO A 477 21.12 21.99 12.01
C PRO A 477 20.46 20.63 12.34
N MET A 478 20.33 20.31 13.64
CA MET A 478 19.70 19.05 14.07
C MET A 478 18.18 19.08 13.96
N ASN A 479 17.58 17.94 13.60
CA ASN A 479 16.12 17.73 13.46
C ASN A 479 15.43 18.64 12.43
N LYS A 480 16.21 19.32 11.59
CA LYS A 480 15.74 20.18 10.50
C LYS A 480 16.12 19.53 9.16
N VAL A 481 15.21 19.60 8.19
CA VAL A 481 15.52 19.20 6.82
C VAL A 481 16.30 20.34 6.17
N ILE A 482 17.43 20.01 5.57
CA ILE A 482 18.32 20.94 4.86
C ILE A 482 18.70 20.36 3.50
N SER A 483 19.15 21.21 2.60
CA SER A 483 19.91 20.78 1.42
C SER A 483 21.35 20.48 1.84
N PRO A 484 22.05 19.48 1.26
CA PRO A 484 23.48 19.29 1.54
C PRO A 484 24.31 20.54 1.22
N ALA A 485 23.88 21.36 0.26
CA ALA A 485 24.53 22.62 -0.09
C ALA A 485 24.50 23.65 1.08
N ASP A 486 23.52 23.56 1.99
CA ASP A 486 23.44 24.44 3.17
C ASP A 486 24.61 24.21 4.15
N ILE A 487 25.29 23.08 4.03
CA ILE A 487 26.45 22.69 4.84
C ILE A 487 27.61 22.22 3.96
N ALA A 488 27.72 22.73 2.73
CA ALA A 488 28.71 22.29 1.74
C ALA A 488 30.16 22.35 2.25
N ASP A 489 30.47 23.30 3.12
CA ASP A 489 31.79 23.49 3.75
C ASP A 489 32.16 22.38 4.75
N ARG A 490 31.16 21.65 5.26
CA ARG A 490 31.33 20.70 6.36
C ARG A 490 30.59 19.37 6.18
N LEU A 491 30.02 19.11 5.01
CA LEU A 491 29.15 17.95 4.77
C LEU A 491 29.87 16.63 5.08
N PHE A 492 31.12 16.47 4.63
CA PHE A 492 31.89 15.25 4.86
C PHE A 492 32.52 15.14 6.25
N GLN A 493 32.56 16.23 7.02
CA GLN A 493 32.84 16.21 8.45
C GLN A 493 31.61 15.66 9.22
N ALA A 494 30.41 16.03 8.79
CA ALA A 494 29.15 15.62 9.42
C ALA A 494 28.71 14.21 9.02
N ASP A 495 28.99 13.80 7.78
CA ASP A 495 28.84 12.43 7.31
C ASP A 495 30.06 11.61 7.75
N HIS A 496 29.87 10.58 8.57
CA HIS A 496 30.99 9.76 9.03
C HIS A 496 31.39 8.64 8.04
N GLY A 497 30.85 8.62 6.82
CA GLY A 497 31.26 7.69 5.76
C GLY A 497 30.67 6.27 5.85
N MET A 498 29.93 5.98 6.92
CA MET A 498 29.33 4.66 7.18
C MET A 498 27.87 4.59 6.69
N PRO A 499 27.47 3.57 5.89
CA PRO A 499 26.09 3.46 5.42
C PRO A 499 25.12 3.02 6.52
N TRP A 500 25.61 2.35 7.56
CA TRP A 500 24.76 1.78 8.62
C TRP A 500 24.20 2.79 9.61
N ASN A 501 24.71 4.03 9.63
CA ASN A 501 24.17 5.12 10.44
C ASN A 501 23.21 6.04 9.67
N LYS A 502 22.72 5.56 8.53
CA LYS A 502 21.87 6.31 7.59
C LYS A 502 20.64 5.50 7.22
N PHE A 503 19.52 6.21 7.05
CA PHE A 503 18.26 5.65 6.59
C PHE A 503 17.89 6.33 5.27
N TYR A 504 17.89 5.56 4.19
CA TYR A 504 17.82 6.07 2.83
C TYR A 504 16.45 5.84 2.22
N LYS A 505 15.97 6.76 1.41
CA LYS A 505 14.80 6.55 0.54
C LYS A 505 15.22 5.75 -0.69
N THR A 506 14.60 4.60 -0.91
CA THR A 506 14.93 3.67 -1.99
C THR A 506 14.73 4.27 -3.38
N GLU A 507 13.69 5.10 -3.57
CA GLU A 507 13.45 5.79 -4.84
C GLU A 507 14.61 6.76 -5.16
N PHE A 508 15.12 7.46 -4.14
CA PHE A 508 16.28 8.33 -4.29
C PHE A 508 17.52 7.49 -4.65
N LEU A 509 17.83 6.43 -3.89
CA LEU A 509 18.99 5.58 -4.17
C LEU A 509 18.95 4.91 -5.55
N ARG A 510 17.76 4.55 -6.06
CA ARG A 510 17.60 3.99 -7.41
C ARG A 510 17.64 5.05 -8.51
N GLY A 511 17.34 6.29 -8.15
CA GLY A 511 17.51 7.44 -9.03
C GLY A 511 18.98 7.87 -9.13
N THR A 512 19.85 7.40 -8.23
CA THR A 512 21.30 7.55 -8.36
C THR A 512 21.88 6.32 -9.05
N ASP A 513 22.87 6.51 -9.91
CA ASP A 513 23.68 5.41 -10.47
C ASP A 513 24.81 4.99 -9.51
N VAL A 514 24.72 5.35 -8.21
CA VAL A 514 25.79 5.12 -7.24
C VAL A 514 25.68 3.71 -6.65
N ARG A 515 26.77 2.94 -6.73
CA ARG A 515 26.90 1.59 -6.17
C ARG A 515 28.09 1.50 -5.21
N PHE A 516 28.05 0.55 -4.29
CA PHE A 516 29.23 0.21 -3.49
C PHE A 516 30.33 -0.35 -4.39
N GLN A 517 31.57 0.05 -4.14
CA GLN A 517 32.72 -0.46 -4.89
C GLN A 517 33.07 -1.89 -4.46
N ALA A 518 33.65 -2.69 -5.37
CA ALA A 518 34.19 -4.02 -5.07
C ALA A 518 35.50 -4.00 -4.25
N LEU A 519 35.78 -2.88 -3.55
CA LEU A 519 36.94 -2.74 -2.69
C LEU A 519 36.74 -3.51 -1.39
N LYS A 520 37.79 -4.17 -0.91
CA LYS A 520 37.72 -4.97 0.32
C LYS A 520 37.63 -4.07 1.56
N ASN A 521 38.28 -2.90 1.51
CA ASN A 521 38.18 -1.85 2.51
C ASN A 521 37.65 -0.55 1.90
N THR A 522 37.06 0.32 2.71
CA THR A 522 36.71 1.70 2.29
C THR A 522 35.64 1.78 1.18
N ASN A 523 34.99 0.67 0.81
CA ASN A 523 33.89 0.66 -0.16
C ASN A 523 32.69 1.54 0.27
N ASP A 524 32.55 1.74 1.58
CA ASP A 524 31.50 2.55 2.21
C ASP A 524 31.65 4.05 1.94
N GLU A 525 32.88 4.54 1.82
CA GLU A 525 33.15 5.98 1.63
C GLU A 525 32.56 6.43 0.29
N TYR A 526 32.89 5.77 -0.81
CA TYR A 526 32.43 6.15 -2.14
C TYR A 526 30.89 6.24 -2.22
N PHE A 527 30.19 5.20 -1.76
CA PHE A 527 28.73 5.18 -1.75
C PHE A 527 28.15 6.26 -0.83
N SER A 528 28.63 6.37 0.40
CA SER A 528 28.12 7.35 1.36
C SER A 528 28.33 8.79 0.90
N ARG A 529 29.50 9.13 0.36
CA ARG A 529 29.82 10.50 -0.05
C ARG A 529 29.01 10.94 -1.25
N LEU A 530 28.93 10.10 -2.28
CA LEU A 530 28.21 10.46 -3.51
C LEU A 530 26.70 10.53 -3.27
N THR A 531 26.13 9.60 -2.48
CA THR A 531 24.71 9.72 -2.10
C THR A 531 24.45 10.96 -1.24
N SER A 532 25.36 11.35 -0.35
CA SER A 532 25.21 12.57 0.47
C SER A 532 25.19 13.86 -0.36
N VAL A 533 26.00 13.98 -1.42
CA VAL A 533 25.99 15.19 -2.28
C VAL A 533 24.84 15.22 -3.28
N GLU A 534 24.34 14.05 -3.71
CA GLU A 534 23.20 13.95 -4.65
C GLU A 534 21.84 14.11 -4.00
N ALA A 535 21.73 13.90 -2.68
CA ALA A 535 20.48 14.08 -1.96
C ALA A 535 19.98 15.52 -2.05
N GLY A 536 18.67 15.72 -2.21
CA GLY A 536 18.07 17.06 -2.15
C GLY A 536 17.65 17.45 -0.73
N ARG A 537 17.34 16.46 0.11
CA ARG A 537 16.71 16.66 1.42
C ARG A 537 17.31 15.73 2.46
N ILE A 538 18.26 16.23 3.26
CA ILE A 538 18.90 15.47 4.34
C ILE A 538 18.45 15.96 5.73
N LEU A 539 18.55 15.08 6.73
CA LEU A 539 18.23 15.41 8.12
C LEU A 539 19.15 14.68 9.10
N PHE A 540 19.68 15.39 10.09
CA PHE A 540 20.47 14.82 11.19
C PHE A 540 19.62 14.68 12.46
N LEU A 541 19.50 13.47 12.99
CA LEU A 541 18.81 13.18 14.25
C LEU A 541 19.80 13.09 15.41
N ASN A 542 19.56 13.88 16.46
CA ASN A 542 20.32 13.78 17.71
C ASN A 542 19.77 12.62 18.56
N ARG A 543 19.86 11.40 18.02
CA ARG A 543 19.41 10.16 18.65
C ARG A 543 20.33 9.03 18.26
N ILE A 544 20.58 8.15 19.22
CA ILE A 544 21.38 6.94 19.05
C ILE A 544 20.46 5.77 18.73
N PHE A 545 20.73 5.08 17.62
CA PHE A 545 19.95 3.91 17.19
C PHE A 545 20.76 2.62 17.04
N VAL A 546 22.08 2.71 16.96
CA VAL A 546 22.96 1.56 16.79
C VAL A 546 23.94 1.50 17.96
N ASP A 547 24.08 0.32 18.56
CA ASP A 547 25.21 0.02 19.41
C ASP A 547 26.26 -0.68 18.52
N TYR A 548 27.39 -0.01 18.32
CA TYR A 548 28.49 -0.40 17.44
C TYR A 548 29.54 -1.20 18.22
N ARG A 549 29.79 -2.44 17.83
CA ARG A 549 30.72 -3.30 18.55
C ARG A 549 32.16 -2.98 18.19
N VAL A 550 33.03 -2.86 19.20
CA VAL A 550 34.48 -2.61 19.01
C VAL A 550 35.33 -3.69 19.66
N GLY A 551 36.56 -3.85 19.16
CA GLY A 551 37.54 -4.81 19.70
C GLY A 551 37.51 -6.20 19.05
N ASN A 552 36.70 -6.40 18.01
CA ASN A 552 36.69 -7.64 17.24
C ASN A 552 37.87 -7.68 16.26
N LYS A 553 38.85 -8.58 16.50
CA LYS A 553 40.04 -8.74 15.65
C LYS A 553 39.75 -9.34 14.27
N SER A 554 38.60 -10.00 14.09
CA SER A 554 38.22 -10.57 12.79
C SER A 554 37.46 -9.61 11.89
N SER A 555 37.16 -8.38 12.34
CA SER A 555 36.49 -7.38 11.52
C SER A 555 37.41 -6.84 10.42
N LEU A 556 36.82 -6.27 9.36
CA LEU A 556 37.57 -5.59 8.29
C LEU A 556 38.46 -4.46 8.83
N GLN A 557 37.99 -3.74 9.86
CA GLN A 557 38.79 -2.71 10.53
C GLN A 557 39.98 -3.30 11.30
N GLY A 558 39.85 -4.52 11.84
CA GLY A 558 40.92 -5.24 12.53
C GLY A 558 41.98 -5.86 11.62
N ASN A 559 41.75 -5.93 10.30
CA ASN A 559 42.59 -6.66 9.34
C ASN A 559 43.06 -5.78 8.15
N SER A 560 43.22 -4.46 8.38
CA SER A 560 43.43 -3.45 7.34
C SER A 560 44.74 -3.53 6.55
N GLY A 561 45.69 -4.40 6.93
CA GLY A 561 47.03 -4.47 6.33
C GLY A 561 47.12 -5.11 4.93
N LYS A 562 46.08 -5.80 4.44
CA LYS A 562 46.15 -6.52 3.14
C LYS A 562 45.70 -5.72 1.91
N ASN A 563 44.88 -4.67 2.09
CA ASN A 563 44.31 -3.86 1.00
C ASN A 563 44.57 -2.37 1.26
N ILE A 564 45.86 -2.03 1.32
CA ILE A 564 46.37 -0.75 1.83
C ILE A 564 45.95 0.42 0.93
N LEU A 565 45.91 0.18 -0.39
CA LEU A 565 45.65 1.22 -1.39
C LEU A 565 44.16 1.44 -1.67
N ASP A 566 43.25 0.64 -1.10
CA ASP A 566 41.81 0.79 -1.37
C ASP A 566 41.30 2.20 -1.05
N CYS A 567 41.85 2.86 -0.03
CA CYS A 567 41.46 4.24 0.29
C CYS A 567 41.89 5.24 -0.80
N THR A 568 43.01 5.02 -1.50
CA THR A 568 43.45 5.93 -2.58
C THR A 568 42.55 5.77 -3.81
N TYR A 569 42.17 4.54 -4.14
CA TYR A 569 41.21 4.25 -5.21
C TYR A 569 39.82 4.83 -4.92
N ALA A 570 39.32 4.68 -3.69
CA ALA A 570 38.05 5.27 -3.28
C ALA A 570 38.06 6.80 -3.39
N LEU A 571 39.10 7.47 -2.87
CA LEU A 571 39.21 8.93 -2.92
C LEU A 571 39.30 9.47 -4.35
N ARG A 572 40.07 8.81 -5.23
CA ARG A 572 40.14 9.20 -6.65
C ARG A 572 38.79 9.04 -7.34
N ALA A 573 38.12 7.91 -7.11
CA ALA A 573 36.80 7.67 -7.68
C ALA A 573 35.75 8.71 -7.19
N ILE A 574 35.81 9.12 -5.91
CA ILE A 574 34.95 10.19 -5.39
C ILE A 574 35.26 11.52 -6.09
N LEU A 575 36.54 11.89 -6.23
CA LEU A 575 36.93 13.13 -6.92
C LEU A 575 36.41 13.17 -8.35
N ASP A 576 36.65 12.09 -9.09
CA ASP A 576 36.27 11.99 -10.51
C ASP A 576 34.75 12.09 -10.65
N GLU A 577 33.98 11.41 -9.80
CA GLU A 577 32.51 11.51 -9.83
C GLU A 577 31.98 12.88 -9.38
N LEU A 578 32.60 13.52 -8.39
CA LEU A 578 32.25 14.90 -8.03
C LEU A 578 32.45 15.84 -9.20
N LYS A 579 33.53 15.68 -9.99
CA LYS A 579 33.80 16.48 -11.19
C LYS A 579 32.80 16.16 -12.30
N ASN A 580 32.62 14.88 -12.62
CA ASN A 580 31.76 14.41 -13.70
C ASN A 580 30.29 14.80 -13.50
N ARG A 581 29.83 14.81 -12.24
CA ARG A 581 28.44 15.16 -11.88
C ARG A 581 28.25 16.64 -11.59
N GLY A 582 29.29 17.46 -11.69
CA GLY A 582 29.23 18.92 -11.46
C GLY A 582 29.10 19.35 -10.00
N PHE A 583 29.46 18.48 -9.05
CA PHE A 583 29.41 18.75 -7.61
C PHE A 583 30.73 19.28 -7.04
N TYR A 584 31.85 19.10 -7.75
CA TYR A 584 33.18 19.43 -7.23
C TYR A 584 33.31 20.89 -6.78
N GLU A 585 32.86 21.86 -7.58
CA GLU A 585 32.98 23.29 -7.21
C GLU A 585 32.25 23.62 -5.89
N THR A 586 31.12 22.95 -5.62
CA THR A 586 30.34 23.18 -4.40
C THR A 586 30.96 22.51 -3.18
N TYR A 587 31.53 21.31 -3.35
CA TYR A 587 31.97 20.47 -2.22
C TYR A 587 33.50 20.24 -2.17
N SER A 588 34.28 21.00 -2.94
CA SER A 588 35.74 20.82 -3.03
C SER A 588 36.45 20.96 -1.68
N ASP A 589 36.09 21.94 -0.86
CA ASP A 589 36.70 22.15 0.45
C ASP A 589 36.44 20.99 1.42
N THR A 590 35.19 20.53 1.52
CA THR A 590 34.84 19.39 2.37
C THR A 590 35.41 18.08 1.83
N PHE A 591 35.55 17.93 0.51
CA PHE A 591 36.25 16.82 -0.13
C PHE A 591 37.73 16.79 0.21
N LYS A 592 38.43 17.94 0.13
CA LYS A 592 39.85 18.04 0.49
C LYS A 592 40.07 17.72 1.97
N TRP A 593 39.17 18.17 2.84
CA TRP A 593 39.18 17.75 4.24
C TRP A 593 39.02 16.24 4.40
N LEU A 594 38.05 15.62 3.72
CA LEU A 594 37.84 14.18 3.76
C LEU A 594 39.08 13.40 3.29
N ALA A 595 39.63 13.78 2.14
CA ALA A 595 40.84 13.20 1.59
C ALA A 595 41.99 13.24 2.59
N GLY A 596 42.23 14.41 3.18
CA GLY A 596 43.21 14.58 4.23
C GLY A 596 42.96 13.68 5.43
N TYR A 597 41.73 13.70 5.96
CA TYR A 597 41.33 12.90 7.12
C TYR A 597 41.54 11.39 6.89
N VAL A 598 41.05 10.85 5.77
CA VAL A 598 41.19 9.42 5.42
C VAL A 598 42.65 9.03 5.26
N ILE A 599 43.45 9.82 4.54
CA ILE A 599 44.87 9.56 4.31
C ILE A 599 45.64 9.60 5.64
N MET A 600 45.47 10.66 6.44
CA MET A 600 46.21 10.82 7.70
C MET A 600 45.86 9.73 8.71
N LEU A 601 44.58 9.35 8.83
CA LEU A 601 44.19 8.25 9.71
C LEU A 601 44.77 6.92 9.27
N ARG A 602 44.80 6.63 7.97
CA ARG A 602 45.38 5.38 7.45
C ARG A 602 46.88 5.33 7.67
N LEU A 603 47.61 6.39 7.35
CA LEU A 603 49.04 6.48 7.65
C LEU A 603 49.32 6.36 9.15
N MET A 604 48.52 7.02 9.99
CA MET A 604 48.66 6.91 11.45
C MET A 604 48.42 5.49 11.96
N ALA A 605 47.48 4.74 11.36
CA ALA A 605 47.20 3.35 11.73
C ALA A 605 48.29 2.37 11.26
N LEU A 606 49.06 2.72 10.22
CA LEU A 606 50.13 1.90 9.65
C LEU A 606 51.52 2.27 10.18
N LYS A 607 51.67 3.33 10.98
CA LYS A 607 52.98 3.79 11.47
C LYS A 607 53.79 2.65 12.11
N GLY A 608 55.05 2.51 11.69
CA GLY A 608 55.96 1.45 12.13
C GLY A 608 55.80 0.13 11.39
N SER A 609 54.97 0.09 10.34
CA SER A 609 54.76 -1.10 9.52
C SER A 609 55.28 -0.87 8.09
N PRO A 610 55.76 -1.92 7.38
CA PRO A 610 56.19 -1.80 5.99
C PRO A 610 55.11 -1.25 5.05
N GLU A 611 53.84 -1.45 5.40
CA GLU A 611 52.68 -0.95 4.67
C GLU A 611 52.55 0.58 4.73
N PHE A 612 53.12 1.24 5.75
CA PHE A 612 53.19 2.70 5.82
C PHE A 612 53.92 3.27 4.60
N ASP A 613 55.10 2.74 4.30
CA ASP A 613 55.91 3.19 3.16
C ASP A 613 55.17 3.03 1.84
N VAL A 614 54.45 1.92 1.67
CA VAL A 614 53.66 1.64 0.47
C VAL A 614 52.58 2.71 0.28
N LEU A 615 51.79 2.98 1.32
CA LEU A 615 50.73 3.99 1.25
C LEU A 615 51.31 5.41 1.08
N ALA A 616 52.36 5.74 1.82
CA ALA A 616 52.98 7.06 1.79
C ALA A 616 53.55 7.38 0.39
N ARG A 617 54.20 6.41 -0.26
CA ARG A 617 54.68 6.55 -1.64
C ARG A 617 53.54 6.76 -2.63
N GLU A 618 52.48 5.96 -2.52
CA GLU A 618 51.31 6.11 -3.39
C GLU A 618 50.67 7.49 -3.23
N VAL A 619 50.51 7.94 -1.99
CA VAL A 619 49.95 9.25 -1.69
C VAL A 619 50.82 10.36 -2.28
N TYR A 620 52.13 10.32 -2.04
CA TYR A 620 53.08 11.34 -2.51
C TYR A 620 53.13 11.40 -4.04
N HIS A 621 53.33 10.27 -4.71
CA HIS A 621 53.56 10.25 -6.16
C HIS A 621 52.27 10.43 -6.97
N ASN A 622 51.14 9.91 -6.48
CA ASN A 622 49.97 9.73 -7.32
C ASN A 622 48.73 10.46 -6.82
N LEU A 623 48.68 10.93 -5.56
CA LEU A 623 47.42 11.38 -4.97
C LEU A 623 47.42 12.84 -4.51
N LEU A 624 48.49 13.35 -3.90
CA LEU A 624 48.49 14.70 -3.31
C LEU A 624 48.11 15.81 -4.30
N ASP A 625 48.74 15.81 -5.47
CA ASP A 625 48.49 16.82 -6.51
C ASP A 625 47.12 16.60 -7.17
N VAL A 626 46.74 15.33 -7.38
CA VAL A 626 45.43 14.98 -7.97
C VAL A 626 44.28 15.44 -7.10
N LEU A 627 44.40 15.29 -5.78
CA LEU A 627 43.39 15.72 -4.81
C LEU A 627 43.46 17.22 -4.48
N GLU A 628 44.47 17.94 -5.00
CA GLU A 628 44.74 19.35 -4.69
C GLU A 628 44.78 19.60 -3.17
N LEU A 629 45.37 18.67 -2.42
CA LEU A 629 45.35 18.66 -0.96
C LEU A 629 46.37 19.65 -0.40
N ASP A 630 45.96 20.39 0.63
CA ASP A 630 46.75 21.43 1.28
C ASP A 630 46.65 21.35 2.82
N GLU A 631 47.64 21.88 3.53
CA GLU A 631 47.73 21.77 5.00
C GLU A 631 46.53 22.41 5.72
N ARG A 632 45.88 23.39 5.10
CA ARG A 632 44.68 24.07 5.63
C ARG A 632 43.48 23.14 5.81
N TYR A 633 43.46 21.98 5.14
CA TYR A 633 42.40 20.99 5.26
C TYR A 633 42.71 19.89 6.28
N LEU A 634 43.84 19.98 6.98
CA LEU A 634 44.31 18.98 7.93
C LEU A 634 44.27 19.54 9.36
N GLU A 635 44.05 18.65 10.34
CA GLU A 635 44.24 18.98 11.75
C GLU A 635 45.71 19.36 12.01
N GLU A 636 45.94 20.36 12.87
CA GLU A 636 47.27 20.91 13.16
C GLU A 636 48.31 19.84 13.55
N ARG A 637 47.87 18.81 14.29
CA ARG A 637 48.75 17.70 14.68
C ARG A 637 49.37 16.97 13.48
N TYR A 638 48.73 16.97 12.32
CA TYR A 638 49.22 16.32 11.11
C TYR A 638 50.09 17.23 10.22
N HIS A 639 50.21 18.54 10.52
CA HIS A 639 50.94 19.47 9.64
C HIS A 639 52.41 19.10 9.47
N GLY A 640 53.08 18.65 10.53
CA GLY A 640 54.47 18.19 10.47
C GLY A 640 54.64 17.00 9.52
N ALA A 641 53.85 15.95 9.75
CA ALA A 641 53.83 14.74 8.93
C ALA A 641 53.47 15.03 7.47
N PHE A 642 52.47 15.88 7.22
CA PHE A 642 52.05 16.25 5.88
C PHE A 642 53.12 17.02 5.09
N ARG A 643 53.82 17.98 5.72
CA ARG A 643 54.92 18.71 5.07
C ARG A 643 56.09 17.78 4.73
N ALA A 644 56.41 16.85 5.62
CA ALA A 644 57.40 15.82 5.35
C ALA A 644 56.97 14.93 4.17
N LEU A 645 55.71 14.49 4.14
CA LEU A 645 55.16 13.68 3.05
C LEU A 645 55.18 14.45 1.71
N ARG A 646 54.76 15.71 1.68
CA ARG A 646 54.72 16.57 0.49
C ARG A 646 56.12 16.91 -0.05
N SER A 647 57.16 16.84 0.78
CA SER A 647 58.55 16.98 0.33
C SER A 647 59.20 15.66 -0.13
N GLY A 648 58.46 14.55 -0.13
CA GLY A 648 58.97 13.21 -0.46
C GLY A 648 59.80 12.57 0.66
N ASN A 649 59.87 13.19 1.84
CA ASN A 649 60.63 12.65 2.98
C ASN A 649 59.76 11.72 3.84
N ILE A 650 59.57 10.50 3.34
CA ILE A 650 58.68 9.50 3.94
C ILE A 650 59.13 9.07 5.34
N ALA A 651 60.43 8.87 5.56
CA ALA A 651 60.97 8.51 6.87
C ALA A 651 60.71 9.61 7.92
N LYS A 652 60.83 10.89 7.53
CA LYS A 652 60.46 12.00 8.40
C LYS A 652 58.94 12.02 8.63
N ALA A 653 58.13 11.77 7.61
CA ALA A 653 56.68 11.71 7.77
C ALA A 653 56.26 10.63 8.77
N GLU A 654 56.85 9.43 8.70
CA GLU A 654 56.62 8.35 9.66
C GLU A 654 57.03 8.75 11.08
N SER A 655 58.21 9.36 11.23
CA SER A 655 58.68 9.86 12.53
C SER A 655 57.72 10.89 13.14
N GLU A 656 57.13 11.77 12.33
CA GLU A 656 56.13 12.74 12.79
C GLU A 656 54.84 12.03 13.21
N PHE A 657 54.37 11.03 12.46
CA PHE A 657 53.23 10.19 12.89
C PHE A 657 53.49 9.40 14.16
N MET A 658 54.73 8.99 14.42
CA MET A 658 55.12 8.35 15.68
C MET A 658 55.10 9.31 16.88
N ALA A 659 55.28 10.62 16.63
CA ALA A 659 55.25 11.65 17.66
C ALA A 659 53.82 12.11 18.03
N ILE A 660 52.83 11.84 17.16
CA ILE A 660 51.38 12.04 17.39
C ILE A 660 50.78 10.83 18.09
#